data_AF-A0A640KJ95-F1
#
_entry.id   AF-A0A640KJ95-F1
#
_cell.length_a   1.000
_cell.length_b   1.000
_cell.length_c   1.000
_cell.angle_alpha   90.00
_cell.angle_beta   90.00
_cell.angle_gamma   90.00
#
_symmetry.space_group_name_H-M   'P 1'
#
loop_
_entity.id
_entity.type
_entity.pdbx_description
1 polymer ?
#
loop_
_entity_poly.entity_id
_entity_poly.type
_entity_poly.pdbx_seq_one_letter_code
_entity_poly.pdbx_strand_id
1 'polypeptide(L)'
;MSSSAEKEGKKQAELQLAGSDSEDARAAVKAQRELKKKRDTFRKLEKKLKGIQNDADKKVEYDAVKAAVDEAAAEVYAIEEKLAELTRKAVESANAPDLTSAASSSPPPPSLSTVAATEEEVEKNSQMRFVGQSNDEARSSVKVQRDLKKKHDALRKVQKKIRAGGKDAEVAAAMEQKAALLTEIGQLKALREASWAPSTAHISATPCTSAAATASPSPTALATVSINKSSSAEVTRSSEPVKEITAEERAASAKRLHDLVQGAMDANSLKCLHVLPRDAVVHPRIAEVAVLMEQMLLVGGSARALALISAFRELTRTTTVLAVPSLNEVDTTAFEKLIQINFDFVRRKREASAGMRHVKDVLVRRFVALRDEVIHPKPNMVDLIKDLGGPREVTLKILDVIEAELKMSFKSIVEDRSLPYVSSSDTILVFGRSSLVEYILLSRSRDPQCKPKRVIVIDSAPLFEGRQLAEKLSSASIDVTYGLITACCTLMPKCTRVFMGASAVLQNGDMFGRCGMALVAACAKLFRKPVLCFSESYKFVPEVWVGNLAQNTKLADMRPAAEAYGSDTGTHSPLGYPTPRTLSPPQLRVSGGWGLPARGADFLARNNGAGTTPFSSSASGYLYDLTPASYVDMIICEMGCLHTSAIVAAIKDREGRDTSQLVNLIRG
;
A
#
# COMPACT_ATOMS: atom_id res chain seq x y z
N MET A 1 -25.88 -0.33 -15.79
CA MET A 1 -25.11 -0.41 -14.53
C MET A 1 -25.73 0.40 -13.37
N SER A 2 -26.92 1.00 -13.53
CA SER A 2 -27.59 1.79 -12.48
C SER A 2 -28.25 0.96 -11.36
N SER A 3 -28.53 -0.33 -11.57
CA SER A 3 -29.41 -1.09 -10.65
C SER A 3 -28.74 -1.66 -9.38
N SER A 4 -27.42 -1.58 -9.23
CA SER A 4 -26.71 -2.09 -8.02
C SER A 4 -26.43 -0.98 -7.01
N ALA A 5 -25.96 0.19 -7.46
CA ALA A 5 -25.79 1.36 -6.60
C ALA A 5 -27.13 1.82 -5.99
N GLU A 6 -28.20 1.74 -6.78
CA GLU A 6 -29.55 2.06 -6.32
C GLU A 6 -30.09 1.02 -5.30
N LYS A 7 -29.62 -0.24 -5.36
CA LYS A 7 -29.96 -1.28 -4.37
C LYS A 7 -29.20 -1.11 -3.06
N GLU A 8 -27.95 -0.67 -3.11
CA GLU A 8 -27.14 -0.41 -1.92
C GLU A 8 -27.62 0.87 -1.19
N GLY A 9 -27.97 1.93 -1.92
CA GLY A 9 -28.59 3.12 -1.33
C GLY A 9 -29.92 2.81 -0.65
N LYS A 10 -30.77 1.97 -1.27
CA LYS A 10 -32.04 1.51 -0.66
C LYS A 10 -31.79 0.68 0.62
N LYS A 11 -30.73 -0.14 0.64
CA LYS A 11 -30.35 -0.97 1.80
C LYS A 11 -29.76 -0.16 2.97
N GLN A 12 -29.07 0.95 2.67
CA GLN A 12 -28.58 1.89 3.68
C GLN A 12 -29.71 2.73 4.27
N ALA A 13 -30.68 3.17 3.45
CA ALA A 13 -31.89 3.85 3.95
C ALA A 13 -32.77 2.93 4.82
N GLU A 14 -32.85 1.63 4.49
CA GLU A 14 -33.53 0.59 5.28
C GLU A 14 -32.89 0.39 6.67
N LEU A 15 -31.56 0.47 6.76
CA LEU A 15 -30.82 0.41 8.04
C LEU A 15 -30.99 1.67 8.89
N GLN A 16 -31.17 2.83 8.26
CA GLN A 16 -31.41 4.11 8.95
C GLN A 16 -32.83 4.18 9.52
N LEU A 17 -33.86 3.75 8.77
CA LEU A 17 -35.25 3.73 9.26
C LEU A 17 -35.47 2.71 10.40
N ALA A 18 -34.72 1.62 10.43
CA ALA A 18 -34.82 0.61 11.48
C ALA A 18 -34.36 1.10 12.87
N GLY A 19 -33.64 2.22 12.93
CA GLY A 19 -33.14 2.84 14.16
C GLY A 19 -34.02 3.97 14.72
N SER A 20 -35.10 4.35 14.04
CA SER A 20 -36.00 5.44 14.46
C SER A 20 -37.30 4.91 15.07
N ASP A 21 -37.73 5.45 16.21
CA ASP A 21 -38.91 4.99 16.97
C ASP A 21 -40.27 5.50 16.44
N SER A 22 -40.33 6.12 15.25
CA SER A 22 -41.55 6.66 14.64
C SER A 22 -42.49 5.55 14.11
N GLU A 23 -43.80 5.69 14.30
CA GLU A 23 -44.81 4.76 13.79
C GLU A 23 -44.78 4.64 12.25
N ASP A 24 -44.49 5.75 11.56
CA ASP A 24 -44.35 5.79 10.10
C ASP A 24 -43.13 5.00 9.63
N ALA A 25 -42.04 5.01 10.41
CA ALA A 25 -40.85 4.22 10.10
C ALA A 25 -41.13 2.71 10.24
N ARG A 26 -41.93 2.30 11.23
CA ARG A 26 -42.38 0.90 11.39
C ARG A 26 -43.31 0.47 10.26
N ALA A 27 -44.20 1.35 9.81
CA ALA A 27 -45.08 1.12 8.66
C ALA A 27 -44.29 0.96 7.36
N ALA A 28 -43.27 1.80 7.13
CA ALA A 28 -42.40 1.72 5.96
C ALA A 28 -41.60 0.40 5.92
N VAL A 29 -41.07 -0.06 7.07
CA VAL A 29 -40.38 -1.37 7.15
C VAL A 29 -41.32 -2.55 6.87
N LYS A 30 -42.59 -2.47 7.31
CA LYS A 30 -43.61 -3.49 6.98
C LYS A 30 -43.92 -3.51 5.47
N ALA A 31 -44.10 -2.34 4.86
CA ALA A 31 -44.32 -2.20 3.42
C ALA A 31 -43.14 -2.73 2.58
N GLN A 32 -41.89 -2.52 3.01
CA GLN A 32 -40.71 -3.09 2.34
C GLN A 32 -40.67 -4.62 2.39
N ARG A 33 -41.08 -5.24 3.50
CA ARG A 33 -41.17 -6.71 3.62
C ARG A 33 -42.26 -7.28 2.73
N GLU A 34 -43.38 -6.59 2.58
CA GLU A 34 -44.47 -6.99 1.66
C GLU A 34 -44.05 -6.84 0.20
N LEU A 35 -43.36 -5.75 -0.16
CA LEU A 35 -42.80 -5.51 -1.48
C LEU A 35 -41.81 -6.61 -1.90
N LYS A 36 -40.94 -7.05 -0.99
CA LYS A 36 -40.01 -8.14 -1.25
C LYS A 36 -40.74 -9.45 -1.58
N LYS A 37 -41.79 -9.79 -0.83
CA LYS A 37 -42.61 -10.99 -1.07
C LYS A 37 -43.30 -10.93 -2.44
N LYS A 38 -43.88 -9.79 -2.81
CA LYS A 38 -44.59 -9.59 -4.08
C LYS A 38 -43.65 -9.55 -5.30
N ARG A 39 -42.42 -9.02 -5.16
CA ARG A 39 -41.40 -9.09 -6.23
C ARG A 39 -40.90 -10.52 -6.49
N ASP A 40 -40.86 -11.36 -5.44
CA ASP A 40 -40.50 -12.77 -5.59
C ASP A 40 -41.62 -13.59 -6.26
N THR A 41 -42.90 -13.27 -6.01
CA THR A 41 -44.02 -13.89 -6.74
C THR A 41 -44.06 -13.46 -8.19
N PHE A 42 -43.85 -12.17 -8.48
CA PHE A 42 -43.74 -11.64 -9.84
C PHE A 42 -42.64 -12.35 -10.65
N ARG A 43 -41.42 -12.48 -10.08
CA ARG A 43 -40.31 -13.19 -10.74
C ARG A 43 -40.58 -14.68 -11.00
N LYS A 44 -41.38 -15.32 -10.14
CA LYS A 44 -41.79 -16.72 -10.35
C LYS A 44 -42.77 -16.83 -11.52
N LEU A 45 -43.70 -15.89 -11.64
CA LEU A 45 -44.67 -15.85 -12.75
C LEU A 45 -43.98 -15.48 -14.09
N GLU A 46 -43.05 -14.52 -14.10
CA GLU A 46 -42.25 -14.21 -15.31
C GLU A 46 -41.43 -15.41 -15.81
N LYS A 47 -40.84 -16.19 -14.88
CA LYS A 47 -40.11 -17.42 -15.25
C LYS A 47 -41.05 -18.49 -15.81
N LYS A 48 -42.28 -18.59 -15.29
CA LYS A 48 -43.31 -19.49 -15.84
C LYS A 48 -43.73 -19.04 -17.24
N LEU A 49 -43.96 -17.75 -17.46
CA LEU A 49 -44.32 -17.20 -18.77
C LEU A 49 -43.23 -17.45 -19.83
N LYS A 50 -41.94 -17.30 -19.46
CA LYS A 50 -40.80 -17.58 -20.35
C LYS A 50 -40.62 -19.06 -20.68
N GLY A 51 -41.18 -19.96 -19.87
CA GLY A 51 -41.10 -21.41 -20.08
C GLY A 51 -42.19 -21.98 -21.01
N ILE A 52 -43.21 -21.18 -21.34
CA ILE A 52 -44.30 -21.59 -22.24
C ILE A 52 -43.92 -21.15 -23.66
N GLN A 53 -43.74 -22.11 -24.56
CA GLN A 53 -43.58 -21.84 -25.99
C GLN A 53 -44.90 -21.29 -26.57
N ASN A 54 -44.80 -20.27 -27.42
CA ASN A 54 -45.93 -19.54 -27.97
C ASN A 54 -46.56 -20.33 -29.14
N ASP A 55 -47.09 -21.51 -28.84
CA ASP A 55 -47.75 -22.43 -29.78
C ASP A 55 -49.29 -22.34 -29.69
N ALA A 56 -49.98 -22.61 -30.79
CA ALA A 56 -51.43 -22.46 -30.91
C ALA A 56 -52.24 -23.27 -29.86
N ASP A 57 -51.71 -24.42 -29.42
CA ASP A 57 -52.37 -25.33 -28.47
C ASP A 57 -52.25 -24.88 -26.99
N LYS A 58 -51.33 -23.97 -26.66
CA LYS A 58 -51.07 -23.48 -25.28
C LYS A 58 -51.41 -22.01 -25.08
N LYS A 59 -52.04 -21.38 -26.07
CA LYS A 59 -52.39 -19.96 -26.07
C LYS A 59 -53.27 -19.55 -24.87
N VAL A 60 -54.22 -20.40 -24.50
CA VAL A 60 -55.12 -20.14 -23.34
C VAL A 60 -54.34 -20.15 -22.01
N GLU A 61 -53.36 -21.04 -21.87
CA GLU A 61 -52.49 -21.10 -20.68
C GLU A 61 -51.52 -19.92 -20.65
N TYR A 62 -50.97 -19.54 -21.81
CA TYR A 62 -50.11 -18.36 -21.95
C TYR A 62 -50.84 -17.07 -21.59
N ASP A 63 -52.05 -16.86 -22.10
CA ASP A 63 -52.86 -15.68 -21.83
C ASP A 63 -53.28 -15.59 -20.35
N ALA A 64 -53.60 -16.73 -19.71
CA ALA A 64 -53.90 -16.78 -18.28
C ALA A 64 -52.67 -16.45 -17.41
N VAL A 65 -51.49 -16.99 -17.74
CA VAL A 65 -50.25 -16.71 -17.03
C VAL A 65 -49.81 -15.26 -17.25
N LYS A 66 -50.03 -14.71 -18.45
CA LYS A 66 -49.76 -13.30 -18.76
C LYS A 66 -50.65 -12.36 -17.95
N ALA A 67 -51.96 -12.63 -17.87
CA ALA A 67 -52.86 -11.85 -17.03
C ALA A 67 -52.45 -11.86 -15.55
N ALA A 68 -52.00 -13.01 -15.03
CA ALA A 68 -51.48 -13.12 -13.66
C ALA A 68 -50.15 -12.36 -13.44
N VAL A 69 -49.30 -12.25 -14.47
CA VAL A 69 -48.08 -11.42 -14.43
C VAL A 69 -48.44 -9.94 -14.38
N ASP A 70 -49.41 -9.52 -15.19
CA ASP A 70 -49.86 -8.13 -15.25
C ASP A 70 -50.53 -7.70 -13.93
N GLU A 71 -51.33 -8.58 -13.31
CA GLU A 71 -51.92 -8.35 -11.98
C GLU A 71 -50.83 -8.25 -10.89
N ALA A 72 -49.86 -9.17 -10.88
CA ALA A 72 -48.75 -9.13 -9.95
C ALA A 72 -47.85 -7.89 -10.13
N ALA A 73 -47.74 -7.36 -11.36
CA ALA A 73 -47.03 -6.12 -11.65
C ALA A 73 -47.76 -4.91 -11.06
N ALA A 74 -49.09 -4.85 -11.21
CA ALA A 74 -49.92 -3.79 -10.64
C ALA A 74 -49.85 -3.76 -9.10
N GLU A 75 -49.84 -4.93 -8.45
CA GLU A 75 -49.67 -5.02 -7.00
C GLU A 75 -48.29 -4.52 -6.52
N VAL A 76 -47.23 -4.83 -7.26
CA VAL A 76 -45.87 -4.34 -6.94
C VAL A 76 -45.82 -2.82 -7.06
N TYR A 77 -46.42 -2.25 -8.11
CA TYR A 77 -46.48 -0.81 -8.32
C TYR A 77 -47.24 -0.09 -7.21
N ALA A 78 -48.40 -0.61 -6.79
CA ALA A 78 -49.20 -0.03 -5.71
C ALA A 78 -48.47 -0.04 -4.35
N ILE A 79 -47.62 -1.04 -4.09
CA ILE A 79 -46.81 -1.09 -2.86
C ILE A 79 -45.59 -0.17 -2.97
N GLU A 80 -44.99 -0.03 -4.15
CA GLU A 80 -43.92 0.96 -4.40
C GLU A 80 -44.40 2.39 -4.19
N GLU A 81 -45.62 2.72 -4.60
CA GLU A 81 -46.26 4.03 -4.37
C GLU A 81 -46.54 4.28 -2.88
N LYS A 82 -47.15 3.31 -2.18
CA LYS A 82 -47.38 3.41 -0.72
C LYS A 82 -46.07 3.54 0.07
N LEU A 83 -45.02 2.84 -0.35
CA LEU A 83 -43.71 2.94 0.28
C LEU A 83 -43.12 4.35 0.10
N ALA A 84 -43.22 4.91 -1.10
CA ALA A 84 -42.73 6.26 -1.40
C ALA A 84 -43.42 7.32 -0.50
N GLU A 85 -44.74 7.20 -0.32
CA GLU A 85 -45.50 8.10 0.55
C GLU A 85 -45.09 7.98 2.03
N LEU A 86 -44.95 6.76 2.55
CA LEU A 86 -44.52 6.52 3.93
C LEU A 86 -43.08 6.99 4.17
N THR A 87 -42.19 6.84 3.19
CA THR A 87 -40.82 7.37 3.30
C THR A 87 -40.77 8.89 3.26
N ARG A 88 -41.68 9.57 2.57
CA ARG A 88 -41.77 11.05 2.60
C ARG A 88 -42.24 11.52 3.98
N LYS A 89 -43.30 10.92 4.53
CA LYS A 89 -43.81 11.23 5.89
C LYS A 89 -42.78 10.97 6.99
N ALA A 90 -42.00 9.89 6.87
CA ALA A 90 -40.92 9.58 7.82
C ALA A 90 -39.76 10.60 7.77
N VAL A 91 -39.46 11.20 6.60
CA VAL A 91 -38.42 12.24 6.45
C VAL A 91 -38.92 13.60 6.93
N GLU A 92 -40.21 13.90 6.75
CA GLU A 92 -40.83 15.13 7.26
C GLU A 92 -40.93 15.15 8.80
N SER A 93 -41.29 14.02 9.42
CA SER A 93 -41.32 13.90 10.89
C SER A 93 -39.93 13.94 11.55
N ALA A 94 -38.86 13.60 10.81
CA ALA A 94 -37.48 13.71 11.29
C ALA A 94 -36.90 15.13 11.23
N ASN A 95 -37.53 16.06 10.50
CA ASN A 95 -37.00 17.40 10.21
C ASN A 95 -37.82 18.57 10.82
N ALA A 96 -38.74 18.31 11.76
CA ALA A 96 -39.48 19.39 12.43
C ALA A 96 -38.58 20.19 13.40
N PRO A 97 -38.54 21.55 13.32
CA PRO A 97 -37.78 22.37 14.25
C PRO A 97 -38.54 22.56 15.58
N ASP A 98 -37.85 22.26 16.69
CA ASP A 98 -38.34 22.50 18.05
C ASP A 98 -38.21 24.00 18.37
N LEU A 99 -39.34 24.70 18.51
CA LEU A 99 -39.41 26.12 18.87
C LEU A 99 -40.54 26.36 19.88
N THR A 100 -40.20 26.38 21.18
CA THR A 100 -40.94 27.14 22.23
C THR A 100 -40.02 27.62 23.37
N SER A 101 -39.80 28.95 23.38
CA SER A 101 -39.75 29.93 24.51
C SER A 101 -38.83 29.79 25.76
N ALA A 102 -37.76 30.61 25.77
CA ALA A 102 -37.40 31.73 26.69
C ALA A 102 -37.61 31.72 28.24
N ALA A 103 -36.48 32.02 28.92
CA ALA A 103 -36.22 32.95 30.06
C ALA A 103 -36.56 32.61 31.54
N SER A 104 -35.53 32.50 32.41
CA SER A 104 -35.27 33.38 33.59
C SER A 104 -34.09 32.93 34.52
N SER A 105 -33.28 33.94 34.92
CA SER A 105 -32.48 34.15 36.16
C SER A 105 -31.28 33.26 36.60
N SER A 106 -30.13 33.92 36.76
CA SER A 106 -28.80 33.59 37.38
C SER A 106 -28.77 33.73 38.93
N PRO A 107 -27.65 33.65 39.74
CA PRO A 107 -26.23 33.14 39.65
C PRO A 107 -25.83 32.31 40.96
N PRO A 108 -24.61 32.34 41.57
CA PRO A 108 -23.21 31.99 41.22
C PRO A 108 -22.70 30.70 41.98
N PRO A 109 -21.40 30.26 41.91
CA PRO A 109 -20.99 28.92 42.37
C PRO A 109 -20.53 28.88 43.85
N PRO A 110 -20.67 27.75 44.57
CA PRO A 110 -19.93 27.51 45.80
C PRO A 110 -18.89 26.37 45.69
N SER A 111 -17.68 26.73 46.11
CA SER A 111 -16.64 25.98 46.83
C SER A 111 -16.76 24.47 47.08
N LEU A 112 -15.66 23.77 46.73
CA LEU A 112 -14.94 22.72 47.48
C LEU A 112 -15.71 21.89 48.53
N SER A 113 -15.95 20.61 48.20
CA SER A 113 -15.69 19.48 49.11
C SER A 113 -15.49 18.16 48.34
N THR A 114 -14.24 17.69 48.35
CA THR A 114 -13.78 16.29 48.42
C THR A 114 -14.73 15.15 48.00
N VAL A 115 -14.44 14.50 46.87
CA VAL A 115 -14.14 13.05 46.81
C VAL A 115 -13.03 12.84 45.76
N ALA A 116 -11.83 12.55 46.24
CA ALA A 116 -10.74 12.08 45.39
C ALA A 116 -11.02 10.63 44.97
N ALA A 117 -11.18 10.40 43.66
CA ALA A 117 -11.02 9.09 43.06
C ALA A 117 -9.80 9.18 42.13
N THR A 118 -8.75 8.50 42.58
CA THR A 118 -7.35 8.62 42.17
C THR A 118 -7.08 8.06 40.78
N GLU A 119 -6.13 8.70 40.10
CA GLU A 119 -5.47 8.31 38.84
C GLU A 119 -4.78 6.92 38.87
N GLU A 120 -4.88 6.16 39.97
CA GLU A 120 -4.35 4.80 40.11
C GLU A 120 -5.12 3.71 39.35
N GLU A 121 -6.41 3.92 38.99
CA GLU A 121 -7.20 2.89 38.30
C GLU A 121 -6.88 2.78 36.80
N VAL A 122 -6.39 3.87 36.19
CA VAL A 122 -6.01 3.89 34.77
C VAL A 122 -4.60 3.32 34.58
N GLU A 123 -3.71 3.48 35.56
CA GLU A 123 -2.34 2.98 35.50
C GLU A 123 -2.26 1.46 35.81
N LYS A 124 -3.09 0.95 36.74
CA LYS A 124 -3.16 -0.49 37.07
C LYS A 124 -3.70 -1.37 35.93
N ASN A 125 -4.55 -0.83 35.05
CA ASN A 125 -5.05 -1.59 33.89
C ASN A 125 -4.05 -1.65 32.70
N SER A 126 -3.01 -0.82 32.72
CA SER A 126 -2.01 -0.75 31.64
C SER A 126 -0.81 -1.69 31.82
N GLN A 127 -0.56 -2.17 33.04
CA GLN A 127 0.59 -3.04 33.36
C GLN A 127 0.30 -4.56 33.31
N MET A 128 -0.92 -4.98 32.98
CA MET A 128 -1.31 -6.39 32.93
C MET A 128 -1.29 -6.99 31.51
N ARG A 129 -0.19 -6.83 30.75
CA ARG A 129 0.11 -7.71 29.60
C ARG A 129 1.60 -7.99 29.46
N PHE A 130 1.97 -9.16 29.99
CA PHE A 130 3.14 -9.99 29.67
C PHE A 130 4.49 -9.59 30.30
N VAL A 131 4.62 -9.92 31.59
CA VAL A 131 5.92 -10.30 32.18
C VAL A 131 6.12 -11.81 31.96
N GLY A 132 7.39 -12.18 31.71
CA GLY A 132 7.83 -13.50 31.27
C GLY A 132 7.48 -14.68 32.19
N GLN A 133 7.58 -15.85 31.58
CA GLN A 133 7.30 -17.15 32.17
C GLN A 133 8.33 -17.54 33.24
N SER A 134 7.88 -17.64 34.49
CA SER A 134 8.28 -18.67 35.46
C SER A 134 7.42 -18.55 36.74
N ASN A 135 6.17 -19.00 36.71
CA ASN A 135 5.38 -19.22 37.93
C ASN A 135 4.24 -20.21 37.66
N ASP A 136 4.14 -21.26 38.47
CA ASP A 136 3.14 -22.33 38.31
C ASP A 136 1.68 -21.85 38.56
N GLU A 137 1.51 -20.73 39.25
CA GLU A 137 0.22 -20.07 39.51
C GLU A 137 -0.39 -19.41 38.24
N ALA A 138 0.46 -18.95 37.31
CA ALA A 138 0.00 -18.44 36.02
C ALA A 138 -0.52 -19.59 35.11
N ARG A 139 -0.03 -20.82 35.32
CA ARG A 139 -0.49 -22.00 34.57
C ARG A 139 -1.84 -22.52 35.08
N SER A 140 -2.07 -22.48 36.40
CA SER A 140 -3.34 -22.90 37.01
C SER A 140 -4.49 -21.96 36.65
N SER A 141 -4.28 -20.64 36.66
CA SER A 141 -5.28 -19.64 36.28
C SER A 141 -5.68 -19.73 34.79
N VAL A 142 -4.72 -19.95 33.88
CA VAL A 142 -4.99 -20.19 32.45
C VAL A 142 -5.72 -21.52 32.22
N LYS A 143 -5.45 -22.55 33.02
CA LYS A 143 -6.17 -23.84 32.97
C LYS A 143 -7.64 -23.65 33.38
N VAL A 144 -7.90 -22.97 34.50
CA VAL A 144 -9.25 -22.63 34.97
C VAL A 144 -10.02 -21.84 33.91
N GLN A 145 -9.40 -20.85 33.24
CA GLN A 145 -10.05 -20.10 32.16
C GLN A 145 -10.43 -20.96 30.95
N ARG A 146 -9.59 -21.91 30.55
CA ARG A 146 -9.90 -22.84 29.43
C ARG A 146 -11.05 -23.77 29.78
N ASP A 147 -11.09 -24.28 31.00
CA ASP A 147 -12.12 -25.21 31.44
C ASP A 147 -13.47 -24.51 31.63
N LEU A 148 -13.48 -23.26 32.11
CA LEU A 148 -14.68 -22.42 32.19
C LEU A 148 -15.28 -22.13 30.80
N LYS A 149 -14.42 -21.89 29.79
CA LYS A 149 -14.85 -21.71 28.39
C LYS A 149 -15.46 -23.00 27.80
N LYS A 150 -14.81 -24.15 28.01
CA LYS A 150 -15.33 -25.46 27.55
C LYS A 150 -16.70 -25.78 28.16
N LYS A 151 -16.89 -25.52 29.46
CA LYS A 151 -18.15 -25.77 30.16
C LYS A 151 -19.26 -24.82 29.70
N HIS A 152 -18.95 -23.55 29.42
CA HIS A 152 -19.92 -22.62 28.80
C HIS A 152 -20.36 -23.05 27.40
N ASP A 153 -19.45 -23.58 26.58
CA ASP A 153 -19.78 -24.10 25.26
C ASP A 153 -20.64 -25.38 25.34
N ALA A 154 -20.36 -26.26 26.32
CA ALA A 154 -21.20 -27.43 26.60
C ALA A 154 -22.61 -27.02 27.06
N LEU A 155 -22.72 -26.02 27.94
CA LEU A 155 -24.00 -25.49 28.42
C LEU A 155 -24.85 -24.93 27.25
N ARG A 156 -24.23 -24.21 26.31
CA ARG A 156 -24.91 -23.71 25.10
C ARG A 156 -25.45 -24.85 24.22
N LYS A 157 -24.69 -25.95 24.08
CA LYS A 157 -25.15 -27.14 23.33
C LYS A 157 -26.34 -27.82 23.99
N VAL A 158 -26.32 -27.97 25.32
CA VAL A 158 -27.43 -28.58 26.08
C VAL A 158 -28.67 -27.68 26.05
N GLN A 159 -28.52 -26.36 26.20
CA GLN A 159 -29.62 -25.40 26.07
C GLN A 159 -30.26 -25.41 24.67
N LYS A 160 -29.45 -25.62 23.62
CA LYS A 160 -29.94 -25.77 22.26
C LYS A 160 -30.75 -27.06 22.08
N LYS A 161 -30.33 -28.17 22.72
CA LYS A 161 -31.09 -29.43 22.73
C LYS A 161 -32.44 -29.30 23.46
N ILE A 162 -32.47 -28.61 24.60
CA ILE A 162 -33.72 -28.33 25.33
C ILE A 162 -34.68 -27.49 24.48
N ARG A 163 -34.16 -26.48 23.75
CA ARG A 163 -34.98 -25.64 22.85
C ARG A 163 -35.46 -26.33 21.59
N ALA A 164 -34.80 -27.41 21.16
CA ALA A 164 -35.13 -28.11 19.92
C ALA A 164 -36.37 -29.02 20.04
N GLY A 165 -36.79 -29.35 21.28
CA GLY A 165 -37.91 -30.27 21.54
C GLY A 165 -37.56 -31.73 21.20
N GLY A 166 -38.04 -32.67 22.01
CA GLY A 166 -37.78 -34.11 21.88
C GLY A 166 -38.69 -34.91 22.81
N LYS A 167 -38.50 -36.24 22.91
CA LYS A 167 -39.25 -37.08 23.86
C LYS A 167 -39.05 -36.57 25.28
N ASP A 168 -40.09 -36.58 26.12
CA ASP A 168 -40.07 -35.98 27.47
C ASP A 168 -38.91 -36.48 28.35
N ALA A 169 -38.54 -37.77 28.22
CA ALA A 169 -37.40 -38.36 28.91
C ALA A 169 -36.03 -37.76 28.50
N GLU A 170 -35.87 -37.36 27.24
CA GLU A 170 -34.63 -36.79 26.70
C GLU A 170 -34.48 -35.31 27.09
N VAL A 171 -35.59 -34.59 27.21
CA VAL A 171 -35.63 -33.22 27.72
C VAL A 171 -35.36 -33.19 29.23
N ALA A 172 -35.89 -34.16 29.99
CA ALA A 172 -35.59 -34.32 31.41
C ALA A 172 -34.10 -34.58 31.67
N ALA A 173 -33.49 -35.51 30.92
CA ALA A 173 -32.05 -35.79 31.01
C ALA A 173 -31.18 -34.57 30.61
N ALA A 174 -31.60 -33.80 29.61
CA ALA A 174 -30.90 -32.57 29.22
C ALA A 174 -31.02 -31.45 30.27
N MET A 175 -32.12 -31.37 31.00
CA MET A 175 -32.31 -30.42 32.10
C MET A 175 -31.43 -30.76 33.31
N GLU A 176 -31.25 -32.05 33.61
CA GLU A 176 -30.32 -32.51 34.64
C GLU A 176 -28.85 -32.21 34.27
N GLN A 177 -28.46 -32.47 33.02
CA GLN A 177 -27.13 -32.11 32.49
C GLN A 177 -26.87 -30.59 32.54
N LYS A 178 -27.90 -29.77 32.29
CA LYS A 178 -27.81 -28.31 32.42
C LYS A 178 -27.56 -27.88 33.86
N ALA A 179 -28.23 -28.51 34.84
CA ALA A 179 -28.04 -28.22 36.26
C ALA A 179 -26.61 -28.57 36.71
N ALA A 180 -26.10 -29.75 36.33
CA ALA A 180 -24.74 -30.17 36.65
C ALA A 180 -23.68 -29.19 36.09
N LEU A 181 -23.81 -28.78 34.82
CA LEU A 181 -22.89 -27.83 34.19
C LEU A 181 -22.92 -26.44 34.85
N LEU A 182 -24.07 -25.98 35.35
CA LEU A 182 -24.17 -24.70 36.07
C LEU A 182 -23.45 -24.75 37.42
N THR A 183 -23.55 -25.86 38.16
CA THR A 183 -22.84 -26.07 39.43
C THR A 183 -21.33 -26.09 39.24
N GLU A 184 -20.83 -26.80 38.21
CA GLU A 184 -19.40 -26.84 37.90
C GLU A 184 -18.86 -25.46 37.44
N ILE A 185 -19.65 -24.70 36.67
CA ILE A 185 -19.29 -23.33 36.28
C ILE A 185 -19.21 -22.44 37.53
N GLY A 186 -20.11 -22.62 38.51
CA GLY A 186 -20.05 -21.93 39.80
C GLY A 186 -18.75 -22.22 40.57
N GLN A 187 -18.36 -23.50 40.66
CA GLN A 187 -17.11 -23.91 41.31
C GLN A 187 -15.86 -23.34 40.63
N LEU A 188 -15.81 -23.34 39.29
CA LEU A 188 -14.70 -22.78 38.52
C LEU A 188 -14.61 -21.25 38.62
N LYS A 189 -15.75 -20.56 38.80
CA LYS A 189 -15.77 -19.12 39.07
C LYS A 189 -15.26 -18.79 40.47
N ALA A 190 -15.67 -19.56 41.48
CA ALA A 190 -15.17 -19.40 42.85
C ALA A 190 -13.64 -19.62 42.93
N LEU A 191 -13.11 -20.62 42.22
CA LEU A 191 -11.66 -20.86 42.11
C LEU A 191 -10.92 -19.72 41.41
N ARG A 192 -11.56 -19.05 40.45
CA ARG A 192 -11.00 -17.87 39.77
C ARG A 192 -10.97 -16.66 40.70
N GLU A 193 -12.00 -16.45 41.50
CA GLU A 193 -12.08 -15.34 42.45
C GLU A 193 -11.11 -15.50 43.62
N ALA A 194 -10.90 -16.74 44.10
CA ALA A 194 -9.89 -17.05 45.11
C ALA A 194 -8.45 -16.76 44.65
N SER A 195 -8.17 -16.78 43.34
CA SER A 195 -6.85 -16.47 42.79
C SER A 195 -6.54 -14.97 42.67
N TRP A 196 -7.46 -14.08 43.10
CA TRP A 196 -7.38 -12.63 42.90
C TRP A 196 -7.39 -11.81 44.21
N ALA A 197 -7.11 -12.40 45.38
CA ALA A 197 -6.96 -11.60 46.62
C ALA A 197 -5.54 -10.98 46.69
N PRO A 198 -5.38 -9.65 46.81
CA PRO A 198 -4.06 -9.02 46.95
C PRO A 198 -3.50 -9.20 48.37
N SER A 199 -2.30 -9.75 48.48
CA SER A 199 -1.50 -9.79 49.71
C SER A 199 -0.79 -8.45 49.91
N THR A 200 -1.14 -7.72 50.97
CA THR A 200 -0.49 -6.47 51.38
C THR A 200 0.74 -6.79 52.21
N ALA A 201 1.93 -6.63 51.65
CA ALA A 201 3.19 -6.64 52.38
C ALA A 201 3.95 -5.32 52.16
N HIS A 202 4.20 -4.64 53.27
CA HIS A 202 4.93 -3.38 53.41
C HIS A 202 6.34 -3.43 52.83
N ILE A 203 6.75 -2.39 52.09
CA ILE A 203 8.15 -1.93 52.11
C ILE A 203 8.16 -0.41 52.28
N SER A 204 8.74 -0.03 53.41
CA SER A 204 8.97 1.30 53.95
C SER A 204 9.99 2.10 53.15
N ALA A 205 9.69 3.38 52.92
CA ALA A 205 10.68 4.40 52.65
C ALA A 205 11.21 4.95 53.99
N THR A 206 12.52 5.11 54.13
CA THR A 206 13.17 6.06 55.05
C THR A 206 14.60 6.38 54.57
N PRO A 207 15.16 7.55 54.95
CA PRO A 207 16.13 8.34 54.19
C PRO A 207 17.56 8.30 54.79
N CYS A 208 18.42 9.25 54.38
CA CYS A 208 19.66 9.78 55.02
C CYS A 208 20.98 9.51 54.26
N THR A 209 22.06 10.31 54.28
CA THR A 209 22.40 11.75 54.43
C THR A 209 23.94 11.85 54.26
N SER A 210 24.47 12.99 53.76
CA SER A 210 25.85 13.55 53.99
C SER A 210 27.06 12.77 53.44
N ALA A 211 28.22 13.32 53.07
CA ALA A 211 28.95 14.59 53.28
C ALA A 211 29.98 14.76 52.12
N ALA A 212 30.18 15.91 51.45
CA ALA A 212 30.93 17.13 51.80
C ALA A 212 32.49 17.01 51.82
N ALA A 213 33.17 17.76 50.92
CA ALA A 213 34.48 18.42 51.08
C ALA A 213 34.70 19.38 49.88
N THR A 214 34.51 20.71 50.02
CA THR A 214 35.53 21.79 50.23
C THR A 214 36.55 21.93 49.07
N ALA A 215 36.91 23.10 48.50
CA ALA A 215 36.74 24.52 48.81
C ALA A 215 36.97 25.39 47.53
N SER A 216 36.47 26.63 47.54
CA SER A 216 36.77 27.75 46.61
C SER A 216 37.91 28.63 47.19
N PRO A 217 38.53 29.65 46.50
CA PRO A 217 37.87 30.84 45.94
C PRO A 217 38.41 31.40 44.59
N SER A 218 37.66 32.38 44.09
CA SER A 218 37.66 33.18 42.83
C SER A 218 38.81 34.22 42.69
N PRO A 219 38.99 34.99 41.58
CA PRO A 219 38.05 36.04 41.07
C PRO A 219 37.89 36.07 39.51
N THR A 220 36.68 36.27 38.98
CA THR A 220 36.09 37.56 38.53
C THR A 220 36.80 38.21 37.32
N ALA A 221 36.15 38.23 36.15
CA ALA A 221 35.55 39.45 35.57
C ALA A 221 35.17 39.29 34.08
N LEU A 222 34.00 39.87 33.79
CA LEU A 222 33.41 40.17 32.48
C LEU A 222 34.38 40.78 31.46
N ALA A 223 34.21 40.44 30.17
CA ALA A 223 33.76 41.39 29.14
C ALA A 223 33.91 40.83 27.71
N THR A 224 32.77 40.78 27.02
CA THR A 224 32.52 41.36 25.69
C THR A 224 33.56 41.13 24.58
N VAL A 225 33.13 40.33 23.59
CA VAL A 225 33.75 40.19 22.27
C VAL A 225 33.64 41.50 21.50
N SER A 226 34.78 42.02 21.03
CA SER A 226 34.86 43.02 19.97
C SER A 226 36.11 42.77 19.13
N ILE A 227 35.89 42.91 17.83
CA ILE A 227 36.74 42.50 16.71
C ILE A 227 37.84 43.56 16.47
N ASN A 228 39.12 43.16 16.48
CA ASN A 228 40.06 43.33 15.35
C ASN A 228 41.55 43.20 15.73
N LYS A 229 42.30 42.65 14.75
CA LYS A 229 43.72 42.87 14.42
C LYS A 229 44.78 42.14 15.26
N SER A 230 45.49 41.21 14.61
CA SER A 230 46.85 40.83 14.97
C SER A 230 47.76 40.80 13.73
N SER A 231 48.60 41.83 13.62
CA SER A 231 50.01 41.73 13.22
C SER A 231 50.78 41.20 14.45
N SER A 232 51.93 40.54 14.43
CA SER A 232 53.02 40.33 13.48
C SER A 232 54.00 39.35 14.13
N ALA A 233 54.70 38.52 13.36
CA ALA A 233 56.11 38.21 13.63
C ALA A 233 56.77 37.78 12.32
N GLU A 234 57.87 38.48 12.00
CA GLU A 234 58.67 38.42 10.78
C GLU A 234 59.42 37.10 10.61
N VAL A 235 59.57 36.66 9.35
CA VAL A 235 60.74 35.91 8.89
C VAL A 235 61.24 36.55 7.59
N THR A 236 62.55 36.80 7.61
CA THR A 236 63.45 37.49 6.70
C THR A 236 63.29 37.22 5.20
N ARG A 237 63.28 38.32 4.43
CA ARG A 237 63.39 38.35 2.96
C ARG A 237 64.85 38.14 2.53
N SER A 238 65.12 37.11 1.74
CA SER A 238 66.21 37.12 0.75
C SER A 238 65.64 37.57 -0.60
N SER A 239 66.14 38.70 -1.08
CA SER A 239 65.80 39.28 -2.37
C SER A 239 66.55 38.57 -3.50
N GLU A 240 65.86 37.74 -4.26
CA GLU A 240 66.25 37.43 -5.64
C GLU A 240 65.38 38.25 -6.59
N PRO A 241 65.93 38.91 -7.62
CA PRO A 241 65.15 39.73 -8.52
C PRO A 241 64.16 38.86 -9.30
N VAL A 242 62.88 39.26 -9.26
CA VAL A 242 61.84 38.72 -10.14
C VAL A 242 62.27 39.02 -11.57
N LYS A 243 62.75 38.00 -12.29
CA LYS A 243 62.98 38.11 -13.73
C LYS A 243 61.65 38.48 -14.38
N GLU A 244 61.60 39.64 -15.04
CA GLU A 244 60.47 40.02 -15.87
C GLU A 244 60.23 38.90 -16.87
N ILE A 245 59.08 38.24 -16.75
CA ILE A 245 58.62 37.24 -17.71
C ILE A 245 58.59 37.95 -19.06
N THR A 246 59.46 37.56 -19.97
CA THR A 246 59.54 38.16 -21.30
C THR A 246 58.20 37.96 -22.02
N ALA A 247 57.87 38.83 -22.97
CA ALA A 247 56.62 38.69 -23.73
C ALA A 247 56.51 37.32 -24.41
N GLU A 248 57.66 36.74 -24.80
CA GLU A 248 57.79 35.40 -25.38
C GLU A 248 57.49 34.29 -24.36
N GLU A 249 57.96 34.41 -23.12
CA GLU A 249 57.63 33.45 -22.05
C GLU A 249 56.16 33.53 -21.63
N ARG A 250 55.55 34.73 -21.64
CA ARG A 250 54.10 34.88 -21.44
C ARG A 250 53.32 34.22 -22.57
N ALA A 251 53.74 34.40 -23.82
CA ALA A 251 53.12 33.76 -24.97
C ALA A 251 53.29 32.23 -24.93
N ALA A 252 54.47 31.74 -24.52
CA ALA A 252 54.75 30.32 -24.37
C ALA A 252 53.92 29.69 -23.23
N SER A 253 53.76 30.38 -22.10
CA SER A 253 52.90 29.93 -21.00
C SER A 253 51.42 29.99 -21.35
N ALA A 254 50.98 31.00 -22.11
CA ALA A 254 49.61 31.07 -22.63
C ALA A 254 49.33 29.93 -23.63
N LYS A 255 50.31 29.61 -24.48
CA LYS A 255 50.22 28.48 -25.41
C LYS A 255 50.21 27.15 -24.67
N ARG A 256 51.07 26.96 -23.66
CA ARG A 256 51.03 25.78 -22.78
C ARG A 256 49.69 25.65 -22.07
N LEU A 257 49.13 26.74 -21.54
CA LEU A 257 47.82 26.73 -20.90
C LEU A 257 46.72 26.39 -21.90
N HIS A 258 46.78 26.94 -23.11
CA HIS A 258 45.86 26.61 -24.20
C HIS A 258 45.96 25.12 -24.56
N ASP A 259 47.17 24.57 -24.69
CA ASP A 259 47.38 23.15 -25.00
C ASP A 259 46.96 22.24 -23.84
N LEU A 260 47.07 22.70 -22.59
CA LEU A 260 46.62 21.97 -21.39
C LEU A 260 45.10 22.01 -21.24
N VAL A 261 44.47 23.14 -21.55
CA VAL A 261 43.01 23.29 -21.60
C VAL A 261 42.43 22.51 -22.76
N GLN A 262 43.08 22.53 -23.93
CA GLN A 262 42.70 21.72 -25.09
C GLN A 262 42.88 20.24 -24.79
N GLY A 263 44.01 19.83 -24.19
CA GLY A 263 44.23 18.45 -23.74
C GLY A 263 43.23 18.01 -22.66
N ALA A 264 42.82 18.91 -21.78
CA ALA A 264 41.76 18.66 -20.79
C ALA A 264 40.36 18.60 -21.44
N MET A 265 40.08 19.38 -22.49
CA MET A 265 38.85 19.33 -23.29
C MET A 265 38.80 18.08 -24.17
N ASP A 266 39.94 17.62 -24.68
CA ASP A 266 40.09 16.39 -25.46
C ASP A 266 40.05 15.16 -24.53
N ALA A 267 40.56 15.27 -23.30
CA ALA A 267 40.40 14.26 -22.26
C ALA A 267 38.98 14.25 -21.67
N ASN A 268 38.28 15.40 -21.57
CA ASN A 268 36.84 15.46 -21.28
C ASN A 268 35.96 15.16 -22.50
N SER A 269 36.57 15.07 -23.68
CA SER A 269 36.02 14.33 -24.83
C SER A 269 36.22 12.82 -24.65
N LEU A 270 36.45 12.35 -23.40
CA LEU A 270 35.92 11.09 -22.87
C LEU A 270 34.54 10.93 -23.46
N LYS A 271 34.48 10.11 -24.52
CA LYS A 271 33.30 9.66 -25.23
C LYS A 271 32.07 10.27 -24.57
N CYS A 272 31.66 11.44 -25.05
CA CYS A 272 30.25 11.56 -25.31
C CYS A 272 29.96 10.21 -25.95
N LEU A 273 29.30 9.33 -25.22
CA LEU A 273 28.63 8.21 -25.83
C LEU A 273 27.60 8.96 -26.68
N HIS A 274 28.08 9.49 -27.81
CA HIS A 274 27.38 9.48 -29.06
C HIS A 274 26.70 8.14 -28.95
N VAL A 275 25.41 8.22 -28.67
CA VAL A 275 24.46 7.29 -29.23
C VAL A 275 24.84 7.30 -30.69
N LEU A 276 25.83 6.46 -31.05
CA LEU A 276 26.21 6.26 -32.43
C LEU A 276 24.88 5.85 -33.03
N PRO A 277 24.33 6.63 -33.99
CA PRO A 277 23.11 6.27 -34.63
C PRO A 277 23.44 5.04 -35.48
N ARG A 278 23.37 3.87 -34.87
CA ARG A 278 23.40 2.58 -35.54
C ARG A 278 21.97 2.32 -35.95
N ASP A 279 21.57 2.80 -37.13
CA ASP A 279 20.46 2.35 -37.98
C ASP A 279 19.11 1.96 -37.33
N ALA A 280 18.86 2.37 -36.09
CA ALA A 280 17.72 2.04 -35.27
C ALA A 280 17.34 3.31 -34.50
N VAL A 281 16.52 4.15 -35.13
CA VAL A 281 16.12 5.46 -34.63
C VAL A 281 15.31 5.27 -33.35
N VAL A 282 15.99 5.36 -32.20
CA VAL A 282 15.33 5.47 -30.89
C VAL A 282 14.76 6.87 -30.79
N HIS A 283 13.47 6.96 -30.46
CA HIS A 283 12.81 8.25 -30.36
C HIS A 283 13.32 9.06 -29.15
N PRO A 284 13.59 10.38 -29.27
CA PRO A 284 14.15 11.19 -28.19
C PRO A 284 13.36 11.13 -26.88
N ARG A 285 12.02 11.11 -26.94
CA ARG A 285 11.17 10.99 -25.75
C ARG A 285 11.28 9.63 -25.05
N ILE A 286 11.57 8.58 -25.79
CA ILE A 286 11.79 7.24 -25.22
C ILE A 286 13.17 7.19 -24.58
N ALA A 287 14.17 7.84 -25.20
CA ALA A 287 15.48 7.99 -24.62
C ALA A 287 15.44 8.80 -23.30
N GLU A 288 14.67 9.88 -23.26
CA GLU A 288 14.43 10.68 -22.05
C GLU A 288 13.85 9.83 -20.91
N VAL A 289 12.77 9.07 -21.17
CA VAL A 289 12.17 8.18 -20.16
C VAL A 289 13.19 7.13 -19.68
N ALA A 290 14.00 6.56 -20.58
CA ALA A 290 15.02 5.58 -20.22
C ALA A 290 16.10 6.18 -19.29
N VAL A 291 16.55 7.41 -19.55
CA VAL A 291 17.51 8.12 -18.70
C VAL A 291 16.90 8.45 -17.33
N LEU A 292 15.65 8.93 -17.28
CA LEU A 292 14.95 9.18 -16.02
C LEU A 292 14.75 7.90 -15.18
N MET A 293 14.57 6.76 -15.85
CA MET A 293 14.49 5.45 -15.20
C MET A 293 15.85 4.98 -14.66
N GLU A 294 16.93 5.22 -15.41
CA GLU A 294 18.33 4.91 -15.04
C GLU A 294 18.76 5.73 -13.82
N GLN A 295 18.46 7.03 -13.81
CA GLN A 295 18.76 7.96 -12.71
C GLN A 295 17.87 7.81 -11.47
N MET A 296 16.95 6.84 -11.46
CA MET A 296 16.01 6.63 -10.34
C MET A 296 15.11 7.85 -10.03
N LEU A 297 14.89 8.75 -11.00
CA LEU A 297 13.90 9.82 -10.89
C LEU A 297 12.49 9.28 -11.16
N LEU A 298 12.39 8.32 -12.09
CA LEU A 298 11.14 7.63 -12.43
C LEU A 298 11.17 6.17 -11.95
N VAL A 299 10.63 5.93 -10.75
CA VAL A 299 10.82 4.64 -10.05
C VAL A 299 9.60 3.72 -10.09
N GLY A 300 8.42 4.23 -9.70
CA GLY A 300 7.22 3.41 -9.48
C GLY A 300 6.77 2.66 -10.73
N GLY A 301 6.39 1.39 -10.60
CA GLY A 301 6.01 0.54 -11.74
C GLY A 301 4.86 1.10 -12.59
N SER A 302 3.84 1.66 -11.94
CA SER A 302 2.69 2.29 -12.62
C SER A 302 3.08 3.64 -13.25
N ALA A 303 3.89 4.46 -12.56
CA ALA A 303 4.39 5.73 -13.10
C ALA A 303 5.26 5.52 -14.35
N ARG A 304 6.12 4.49 -14.33
CA ARG A 304 6.92 4.07 -15.49
C ARG A 304 6.06 3.63 -16.67
N ALA A 305 4.96 2.92 -16.44
CA ALA A 305 4.04 2.53 -17.50
C ALA A 305 3.32 3.74 -18.13
N LEU A 306 2.85 4.70 -17.33
CA LEU A 306 2.22 5.93 -17.83
C LEU A 306 3.19 6.84 -18.61
N ALA A 307 4.44 6.94 -18.14
CA ALA A 307 5.49 7.65 -18.87
C ALA A 307 5.82 6.97 -20.21
N LEU A 308 5.85 5.64 -20.25
CA LEU A 308 6.04 4.89 -21.50
C LEU A 308 4.90 5.12 -22.49
N ILE A 309 3.64 5.14 -22.04
CA ILE A 309 2.49 5.49 -22.89
C ILE A 309 2.67 6.89 -23.49
N SER A 310 3.07 7.86 -22.65
CA SER A 310 3.33 9.23 -23.10
C SER A 310 4.45 9.30 -24.13
N ALA A 311 5.53 8.53 -23.96
CA ALA A 311 6.62 8.46 -24.92
C ALA A 311 6.21 7.74 -26.22
N PHE A 312 5.37 6.71 -26.15
CA PHE A 312 4.81 6.05 -27.33
C PHE A 312 3.83 6.94 -28.11
N ARG A 313 3.09 7.84 -27.45
CA ARG A 313 2.29 8.85 -28.17
C ARG A 313 3.16 9.73 -29.05
N GLU A 314 4.28 10.20 -28.53
CA GLU A 314 5.21 11.06 -29.30
C GLU A 314 5.91 10.26 -30.41
N LEU A 315 6.28 9.00 -30.15
CA LEU A 315 6.78 8.10 -31.19
C LEU A 315 5.77 7.94 -32.33
N THR A 316 4.50 7.66 -32.02
CA THR A 316 3.43 7.48 -33.02
C THR A 316 3.24 8.72 -33.89
N ARG A 317 3.41 9.92 -33.32
CA ARG A 317 3.29 11.19 -34.08
C ARG A 317 4.44 11.41 -35.06
N THR A 318 5.65 10.99 -34.72
CA THR A 318 6.86 11.23 -35.53
C THR A 318 7.17 10.09 -36.50
N THR A 319 6.59 8.91 -36.29
CA THR A 319 6.90 7.69 -37.04
C THR A 319 6.42 7.73 -38.50
N THR A 320 7.31 7.41 -39.43
CA THR A 320 7.01 7.28 -40.86
C THR A 320 6.29 5.98 -41.22
N VAL A 321 6.45 4.91 -40.42
CA VAL A 321 5.76 3.60 -40.61
C VAL A 321 4.23 3.74 -40.65
N LEU A 322 3.69 4.71 -39.91
CA LEU A 322 2.26 5.01 -39.86
C LEU A 322 1.86 6.16 -40.79
N ALA A 323 2.75 6.65 -41.66
CA ALA A 323 2.47 7.74 -42.61
C ALA A 323 1.83 7.20 -43.91
N VAL A 324 0.85 6.30 -43.76
CA VAL A 324 0.18 5.58 -44.85
C VAL A 324 -1.30 5.98 -44.84
N PRO A 325 -1.96 6.14 -46.01
CA PRO A 325 -3.32 6.65 -46.09
C PRO A 325 -4.38 5.71 -45.48
N SER A 326 -4.18 4.40 -45.57
CA SER A 326 -5.12 3.39 -45.04
C SER A 326 -4.43 2.45 -44.04
N LEU A 327 -5.21 1.89 -43.10
CA LEU A 327 -4.69 0.94 -42.11
C LEU A 327 -4.25 -0.40 -42.74
N ASN A 328 -4.84 -0.78 -43.87
CA ASN A 328 -4.56 -2.04 -44.58
C ASN A 328 -3.13 -2.09 -45.14
N GLU A 329 -2.66 -0.94 -45.62
CA GLU A 329 -1.35 -0.76 -46.24
C GLU A 329 -0.21 -0.67 -45.21
N VAL A 330 -0.52 -0.63 -43.91
CA VAL A 330 0.52 -0.61 -42.87
C VAL A 330 1.19 -1.97 -42.75
N ASP A 331 2.52 -1.99 -42.80
CA ASP A 331 3.32 -3.16 -42.47
C ASP A 331 3.35 -3.37 -40.95
N THR A 332 2.61 -4.38 -40.48
CA THR A 332 2.56 -4.76 -39.07
C THR A 332 3.90 -5.20 -38.52
N THR A 333 4.72 -5.85 -39.35
CA THR A 333 6.03 -6.34 -38.91
C THR A 333 7.01 -5.18 -38.71
N ALA A 334 6.94 -4.16 -39.57
CA ALA A 334 7.70 -2.92 -39.38
C ALA A 334 7.25 -2.17 -38.13
N PHE A 335 5.94 -2.09 -37.87
CA PHE A 335 5.39 -1.48 -36.67
C PHE A 335 5.85 -2.22 -35.39
N GLU A 336 5.75 -3.54 -35.37
CA GLU A 336 6.19 -4.36 -34.24
C GLU A 336 7.69 -4.19 -33.99
N LYS A 337 8.52 -4.25 -35.04
CA LYS A 337 9.98 -4.04 -34.94
C LYS A 337 10.30 -2.65 -34.39
N LEU A 338 9.59 -1.61 -34.83
CA LEU A 338 9.79 -0.25 -34.34
C LEU A 338 9.52 -0.14 -32.83
N ILE A 339 8.38 -0.66 -32.36
CA ILE A 339 8.03 -0.66 -30.94
C ILE A 339 9.04 -1.49 -30.15
N GLN A 340 9.45 -2.64 -30.68
CA GLN A 340 10.41 -3.54 -30.04
C GLN A 340 11.80 -2.89 -29.89
N ILE A 341 12.34 -2.25 -30.95
CA ILE A 341 13.62 -1.54 -30.92
C ILE A 341 13.64 -0.47 -29.82
N ASN A 342 12.58 0.33 -29.75
CA ASN A 342 12.45 1.41 -28.77
C ASN A 342 12.27 0.85 -27.35
N PHE A 343 11.48 -0.21 -27.18
CA PHE A 343 11.29 -0.86 -25.89
C PHE A 343 12.57 -1.55 -25.39
N ASP A 344 13.34 -2.17 -26.29
CA ASP A 344 14.63 -2.78 -25.96
C ASP A 344 15.67 -1.74 -25.55
N PHE A 345 15.59 -0.51 -26.05
CA PHE A 345 16.42 0.58 -25.54
C PHE A 345 16.13 0.85 -24.06
N VAL A 346 14.85 0.95 -23.70
CA VAL A 346 14.44 1.17 -22.31
C VAL A 346 14.90 0.00 -21.43
N ARG A 347 14.69 -1.24 -21.87
CA ARG A 347 15.11 -2.46 -21.16
C ARG A 347 16.62 -2.53 -20.93
N ARG A 348 17.43 -2.10 -21.91
CA ARG A 348 18.90 -2.04 -21.80
C ARG A 348 19.37 -1.07 -20.72
N LYS A 349 18.66 0.04 -20.52
CA LYS A 349 18.99 1.02 -19.48
C LYS A 349 18.54 0.58 -18.11
N ARG A 350 17.34 0.01 -18.02
CA ARG A 350 16.81 -0.56 -16.78
C ARG A 350 15.73 -1.57 -17.10
N GLU A 351 15.72 -2.67 -16.35
CA GLU A 351 14.71 -3.71 -16.52
C GLU A 351 13.28 -3.14 -16.45
N ALA A 352 12.49 -3.47 -17.47
CA ALA A 352 11.13 -2.96 -17.64
C ALA A 352 10.21 -3.50 -16.54
N SER A 353 9.25 -2.68 -16.07
CA SER A 353 8.23 -3.17 -15.14
C SER A 353 7.22 -4.08 -15.85
N ALA A 354 6.52 -4.93 -15.11
CA ALA A 354 5.41 -5.73 -15.66
C ALA A 354 4.36 -4.86 -16.36
N GLY A 355 4.07 -3.67 -15.81
CA GLY A 355 3.17 -2.70 -16.45
C GLY A 355 3.68 -2.17 -17.79
N MET A 356 4.99 -1.94 -17.92
CA MET A 356 5.58 -1.50 -19.19
C MET A 356 5.52 -2.59 -20.26
N ARG A 357 5.82 -3.85 -19.87
CA ARG A 357 5.68 -5.01 -20.77
C ARG A 357 4.24 -5.13 -21.26
N HIS A 358 3.27 -5.02 -20.34
CA HIS A 358 1.85 -5.04 -20.67
C HIS A 358 1.47 -3.95 -21.67
N VAL A 359 1.88 -2.69 -21.46
CA VAL A 359 1.61 -1.59 -22.40
C VAL A 359 2.13 -1.90 -23.80
N LYS A 360 3.38 -2.36 -23.90
CA LYS A 360 4.01 -2.70 -25.18
C LYS A 360 3.27 -3.85 -25.88
N ASP A 361 3.00 -4.93 -25.17
CA ASP A 361 2.37 -6.11 -25.79
C ASP A 361 0.90 -5.86 -26.15
N VAL A 362 0.14 -5.13 -25.32
CA VAL A 362 -1.26 -4.79 -25.61
C VAL A 362 -1.36 -3.81 -26.77
N LEU A 363 -0.44 -2.83 -26.87
CA LEU A 363 -0.39 -1.91 -28.00
C LEU A 363 -0.22 -2.68 -29.33
N VAL A 364 0.79 -3.55 -29.40
CA VAL A 364 1.06 -4.35 -30.61
C VAL A 364 -0.10 -5.29 -30.91
N ARG A 365 -0.59 -6.03 -29.91
CA ARG A 365 -1.71 -6.97 -30.09
C ARG A 365 -2.99 -6.28 -30.56
N ARG A 366 -3.39 -5.17 -29.94
CA ARG A 366 -4.60 -4.43 -30.33
C ARG A 366 -4.45 -3.81 -31.73
N PHE A 367 -3.27 -3.29 -32.07
CA PHE A 367 -3.02 -2.75 -33.40
C PHE A 367 -3.14 -3.82 -34.50
N VAL A 368 -2.51 -4.99 -34.30
CA VAL A 368 -2.57 -6.10 -35.25
C VAL A 368 -4.01 -6.63 -35.37
N ALA A 369 -4.70 -6.82 -34.25
CA ALA A 369 -6.08 -7.30 -34.26
C ALA A 369 -7.04 -6.34 -34.99
N LEU A 370 -6.90 -5.02 -34.81
CA LEU A 370 -7.72 -4.05 -35.56
C LEU A 370 -7.44 -4.14 -37.05
N ARG A 371 -6.16 -4.22 -37.46
CA ARG A 371 -5.82 -4.36 -38.87
C ARG A 371 -6.45 -5.62 -39.48
N ASP A 372 -6.38 -6.75 -38.77
CA ASP A 372 -6.98 -8.01 -39.22
C ASP A 372 -8.51 -7.89 -39.36
N GLU A 373 -9.18 -7.15 -38.47
CA GLU A 373 -10.62 -6.86 -38.60
C GLU A 373 -10.96 -5.90 -39.76
N VAL A 374 -10.05 -4.99 -40.15
CA VAL A 374 -10.24 -4.16 -41.35
C VAL A 374 -10.03 -4.95 -42.64
N ILE A 375 -9.09 -5.90 -42.65
CA ILE A 375 -8.84 -6.79 -43.80
C ILE A 375 -9.99 -7.80 -43.96
N HIS A 376 -10.48 -8.35 -42.85
CA HIS A 376 -11.55 -9.33 -42.82
C HIS A 376 -12.75 -8.81 -42.00
N PRO A 377 -13.52 -7.87 -42.55
CA PRO A 377 -14.60 -7.22 -41.82
C PRO A 377 -15.74 -8.20 -41.56
N LYS A 378 -16.10 -8.32 -40.27
CA LYS A 378 -17.34 -9.00 -39.88
C LYS A 378 -18.53 -8.17 -40.39
N PRO A 379 -19.64 -8.79 -40.85
CA PRO A 379 -20.75 -8.09 -41.49
C PRO A 379 -21.38 -7.00 -40.62
N ASN A 380 -21.31 -7.15 -39.28
CA ASN A 380 -21.86 -6.19 -38.33
C ASN A 380 -20.93 -4.98 -38.04
N MET A 381 -19.72 -4.93 -38.60
CA MET A 381 -18.68 -3.93 -38.27
C MET A 381 -18.23 -3.08 -39.47
N VAL A 382 -18.77 -3.31 -40.67
CA VAL A 382 -18.33 -2.65 -41.91
C VAL A 382 -18.52 -1.13 -41.88
N ASP A 383 -19.66 -0.64 -41.37
CA ASP A 383 -19.93 0.81 -41.31
C ASP A 383 -19.10 1.50 -40.25
N LEU A 384 -18.83 0.80 -39.17
CA LEU A 384 -18.06 1.30 -38.04
C LEU A 384 -16.56 1.39 -38.36
N ILE A 385 -16.06 0.49 -39.23
CA ILE A 385 -14.69 0.52 -39.75
C ILE A 385 -14.43 1.75 -40.64
N LYS A 386 -15.44 2.29 -41.32
CA LYS A 386 -15.29 3.49 -42.16
C LYS A 386 -15.01 4.76 -41.34
N ASP A 387 -15.41 4.76 -40.06
CA ASP A 387 -15.19 5.87 -39.13
C ASP A 387 -13.84 5.76 -38.37
N LEU A 388 -13.13 4.62 -38.51
CA LEU A 388 -11.74 4.53 -38.03
C LEU A 388 -10.86 5.37 -38.95
N GLY A 389 -10.49 6.56 -38.49
CA GLY A 389 -9.56 7.47 -39.17
C GLY A 389 -8.18 6.87 -39.47
N GLY A 390 -7.20 7.73 -39.75
CA GLY A 390 -5.87 7.27 -40.18
C GLY A 390 -5.15 6.36 -39.16
N PRO A 391 -4.17 5.54 -39.59
CA PRO A 391 -3.49 4.56 -38.72
C PRO A 391 -2.80 5.20 -37.50
N ARG A 392 -2.35 6.44 -37.62
CA ARG A 392 -1.82 7.23 -36.49
C ARG A 392 -2.88 7.53 -35.45
N GLU A 393 -4.06 7.95 -35.89
CA GLU A 393 -5.18 8.29 -35.01
C GLU A 393 -5.69 7.05 -34.28
N VAL A 394 -5.81 5.93 -35.00
CA VAL A 394 -6.16 4.63 -34.41
C VAL A 394 -5.15 4.24 -33.33
N THR A 395 -3.85 4.35 -33.60
CA THR A 395 -2.81 4.03 -32.61
C THR A 395 -2.87 4.93 -31.38
N LEU A 396 -3.17 6.23 -31.55
CA LEU A 396 -3.38 7.15 -30.44
C LEU A 396 -4.63 6.78 -29.62
N LYS A 397 -5.75 6.45 -30.26
CA LYS A 397 -6.97 5.97 -29.59
C LYS A 397 -6.71 4.71 -28.77
N ILE A 398 -5.93 3.76 -29.30
CA ILE A 398 -5.51 2.56 -28.54
C ILE A 398 -4.72 2.95 -27.29
N LEU A 399 -3.74 3.85 -27.41
CA LEU A 399 -2.95 4.32 -26.27
C LEU A 399 -3.81 5.04 -25.22
N ASP A 400 -4.80 5.82 -25.65
CA ASP A 400 -5.74 6.52 -24.77
C ASP A 400 -6.61 5.53 -23.98
N VAL A 401 -7.10 4.48 -24.65
CA VAL A 401 -7.85 3.41 -23.99
C VAL A 401 -6.99 2.63 -23.00
N ILE A 402 -5.74 2.28 -23.36
CA ILE A 402 -4.81 1.61 -22.43
C ILE A 402 -4.54 2.51 -21.21
N GLU A 403 -4.34 3.82 -21.40
CA GLU A 403 -4.14 4.73 -20.28
C GLU A 403 -5.38 4.82 -19.38
N ALA A 404 -6.57 4.91 -19.99
CA ALA A 404 -7.84 4.94 -19.27
C ALA A 404 -8.05 3.66 -18.45
N GLU A 405 -7.77 2.49 -19.02
CA GLU A 405 -7.84 1.20 -18.33
C GLU A 405 -6.92 1.15 -17.11
N LEU A 406 -5.65 1.51 -17.28
CA LEU A 406 -4.68 1.56 -16.18
C LEU A 406 -5.16 2.49 -15.05
N LYS A 407 -5.66 3.68 -15.40
CA LYS A 407 -6.18 4.66 -14.42
C LYS A 407 -7.46 4.17 -13.74
N MET A 408 -8.37 3.55 -14.48
CA MET A 408 -9.62 3.03 -13.93
C MET A 408 -9.41 1.82 -13.02
N SER A 409 -8.47 0.92 -13.36
CA SER A 409 -8.05 -0.16 -12.46
C SER A 409 -7.48 0.41 -11.16
N PHE A 410 -6.61 1.41 -11.24
CA PHE A 410 -6.06 2.07 -10.06
C PHE A 410 -7.16 2.72 -9.20
N LYS A 411 -8.05 3.49 -9.82
CA LYS A 411 -9.16 4.20 -9.16
C LYS A 411 -10.12 3.25 -8.47
N SER A 412 -10.59 2.20 -9.16
CA SER A 412 -11.54 1.23 -8.60
C SER A 412 -10.98 0.50 -7.38
N ILE A 413 -9.68 0.22 -7.33
CA ILE A 413 -9.05 -0.42 -6.16
C ILE A 413 -9.05 0.54 -4.96
N VAL A 414 -8.68 1.80 -5.19
CA VAL A 414 -8.60 2.84 -4.13
C VAL A 414 -9.97 3.22 -3.59
N GLU A 415 -10.93 3.46 -4.48
CA GLU A 415 -12.25 3.99 -4.11
C GLU A 415 -13.21 2.90 -3.67
N ASP A 416 -13.23 1.74 -4.33
CA ASP A 416 -14.24 0.70 -4.06
C ASP A 416 -13.67 -0.49 -3.29
N ARG A 417 -12.61 -1.13 -3.82
CA ARG A 417 -12.18 -2.46 -3.36
C ARG A 417 -11.46 -2.45 -2.01
N SER A 418 -10.80 -1.34 -1.69
CA SER A 418 -10.07 -1.20 -0.42
C SER A 418 -10.94 -0.72 0.75
N LEU A 419 -12.20 -0.32 0.52
CA LEU A 419 -13.13 0.15 1.56
C LEU A 419 -13.25 -0.81 2.76
N PRO A 420 -13.46 -2.11 2.57
CA PRO A 420 -13.72 -3.03 3.69
C PRO A 420 -12.50 -3.31 4.57
N TYR A 421 -11.30 -2.91 4.16
CA TYR A 421 -10.04 -3.35 4.76
C TYR A 421 -9.37 -2.30 5.66
N VAL A 422 -9.94 -1.09 5.73
CA VAL A 422 -9.41 0.01 6.55
C VAL A 422 -10.49 0.45 7.53
N SER A 423 -10.18 0.40 8.83
CA SER A 423 -11.07 0.84 9.91
C SER A 423 -10.34 1.77 10.88
N SER A 424 -11.10 2.60 11.59
CA SER A 424 -10.61 3.44 12.70
C SER A 424 -9.87 2.71 13.82
N SER A 425 -10.10 1.41 13.97
CA SER A 425 -9.42 0.59 14.98
C SER A 425 -8.14 -0.07 14.48
N ASP A 426 -7.85 0.01 13.17
CA ASP A 426 -6.76 -0.72 12.55
C ASP A 426 -5.41 -0.02 12.73
N THR A 427 -4.38 -0.84 12.99
CA THR A 427 -2.98 -0.44 12.90
C THR A 427 -2.36 -1.16 11.71
N ILE A 428 -2.10 -0.42 10.63
CA ILE A 428 -1.70 -1.00 9.34
C ILE A 428 -0.19 -0.93 9.22
N LEU A 429 0.47 -2.06 8.95
CA LEU A 429 1.88 -2.09 8.64
C LEU A 429 2.08 -2.12 7.12
N VAL A 430 2.97 -1.27 6.62
CA VAL A 430 3.36 -1.18 5.21
C VAL A 430 4.87 -1.33 5.04
N PHE A 431 5.31 -1.79 3.87
CA PHE A 431 6.73 -1.93 3.55
C PHE A 431 7.12 -1.06 2.35
N GLY A 432 8.18 -0.25 2.53
CA GLY A 432 8.68 0.68 1.51
C GLY A 432 7.62 1.70 1.10
N ARG A 433 7.61 2.05 -0.20
CA ARG A 433 6.61 2.95 -0.79
C ARG A 433 5.93 2.31 -1.98
N SER A 434 4.64 2.05 -1.84
CA SER A 434 3.75 1.67 -2.94
C SER A 434 2.78 2.82 -3.22
N SER A 435 2.72 3.28 -4.47
CA SER A 435 1.78 4.34 -4.86
C SER A 435 0.34 3.91 -4.58
N LEU A 436 -0.05 2.68 -4.91
CA LEU A 436 -1.42 2.21 -4.68
C LEU A 436 -1.79 2.23 -3.19
N VAL A 437 -0.91 1.74 -2.33
CA VAL A 437 -1.13 1.73 -0.86
C VAL A 437 -1.11 3.15 -0.29
N GLU A 438 -0.22 4.01 -0.78
CA GLU A 438 -0.18 5.45 -0.45
C GLU A 438 -1.53 6.11 -0.72
N TYR A 439 -2.09 5.95 -1.92
CA TYR A 439 -3.39 6.51 -2.28
C TYR A 439 -4.54 5.89 -1.50
N ILE A 440 -4.52 4.59 -1.21
CA ILE A 440 -5.51 3.96 -0.32
C ILE A 440 -5.49 4.66 1.04
N LEU A 441 -4.35 4.75 1.71
CA LEU A 441 -4.26 5.34 3.04
C LEU A 441 -4.62 6.83 3.06
N LEU A 442 -4.16 7.60 2.06
CA LEU A 442 -4.47 9.03 1.93
C LEU A 442 -5.95 9.27 1.60
N SER A 443 -6.58 8.43 0.77
CA SER A 443 -8.02 8.58 0.48
C SER A 443 -8.87 8.47 1.75
N ARG A 444 -8.40 7.71 2.74
CA ARG A 444 -9.08 7.50 4.03
C ARG A 444 -8.77 8.53 5.09
N SER A 445 -7.79 9.41 4.87
CA SER A 445 -7.50 10.48 5.83
C SER A 445 -8.61 11.52 5.91
N ARG A 446 -9.47 11.61 4.89
CA ARG A 446 -10.55 12.60 4.77
C ARG A 446 -11.76 12.28 5.65
N ASP A 447 -12.05 11.00 5.87
CA ASP A 447 -13.19 10.56 6.67
C ASP A 447 -12.70 10.01 8.03
N PRO A 448 -13.07 10.67 9.15
CA PRO A 448 -12.68 10.22 10.49
C PRO A 448 -13.07 8.78 10.80
N GLN A 449 -14.17 8.26 10.26
CA GLN A 449 -14.61 6.88 10.53
C GLN A 449 -13.79 5.84 9.76
N CYS A 450 -13.18 6.25 8.64
CA CYS A 450 -12.37 5.39 7.77
C CYS A 450 -10.86 5.54 8.00
N LYS A 451 -10.42 6.54 8.78
CA LYS A 451 -9.01 6.83 9.02
C LYS A 451 -8.36 5.77 9.92
N PRO A 452 -7.24 5.13 9.52
CA PRO A 452 -6.59 4.14 10.38
C PRO A 452 -6.07 4.77 11.68
N LYS A 453 -6.11 4.01 12.78
CA LYS A 453 -5.60 4.45 14.08
C LYS A 453 -4.13 4.88 14.01
N ARG A 454 -3.33 4.06 13.33
CA ARG A 454 -1.88 4.23 13.17
C ARG A 454 -1.38 3.47 11.95
N VAL A 455 -0.38 4.03 11.27
CA VAL A 455 0.34 3.34 10.19
C VAL A 455 1.79 3.11 10.61
N ILE A 456 2.26 1.88 10.50
CA ILE A 456 3.66 1.50 10.74
C ILE A 456 4.35 1.36 9.38
N VAL A 457 5.29 2.24 9.08
CA VAL A 457 6.06 2.21 7.84
C VAL A 457 7.40 1.53 8.11
N ILE A 458 7.57 0.32 7.58
CA ILE A 458 8.83 -0.41 7.60
C ILE A 458 9.61 -0.11 6.31
N ASP A 459 10.89 0.20 6.44
CA ASP A 459 11.73 0.62 5.33
C ASP A 459 13.08 -0.10 5.31
N SER A 460 13.75 -0.10 4.17
CA SER A 460 15.04 -0.76 4.00
C SER A 460 16.03 0.12 3.22
N ALA A 461 17.31 -0.07 3.55
CA ALA A 461 18.40 0.48 2.77
C ALA A 461 18.43 -0.18 1.37
N PRO A 462 18.96 0.51 0.35
CA PRO A 462 19.59 1.83 0.41
C PRO A 462 18.72 3.01 -0.03
N LEU A 463 17.53 2.77 -0.58
CA LEU A 463 16.71 3.85 -1.15
C LEU A 463 15.87 4.58 -0.10
N PHE A 464 15.54 3.94 1.03
CA PHE A 464 14.71 4.51 2.09
C PHE A 464 13.42 5.18 1.56
N GLU A 465 12.74 4.52 0.63
CA GLU A 465 11.56 5.07 -0.07
C GLU A 465 10.38 5.29 0.88
N GLY A 466 10.34 4.54 2.00
CA GLY A 466 9.33 4.65 3.04
C GLY A 466 9.33 6.00 3.77
N ARG A 467 10.46 6.74 3.79
CA ARG A 467 10.51 8.08 4.41
C ARG A 467 9.50 9.04 3.77
N GLN A 468 9.46 9.08 2.44
CA GLN A 468 8.52 9.91 1.68
C GLN A 468 7.06 9.52 1.97
N LEU A 469 6.78 8.22 2.16
CA LEU A 469 5.45 7.76 2.53
C LEU A 469 5.08 8.23 3.95
N ALA A 470 6.00 8.10 4.91
CA ALA A 470 5.78 8.52 6.28
C ALA A 470 5.50 10.04 6.38
N GLU A 471 6.29 10.86 5.69
CA GLU A 471 6.10 12.31 5.63
C GLU A 471 4.73 12.71 5.05
N LYS A 472 4.32 12.08 3.96
CA LYS A 472 3.01 12.34 3.32
C LYS A 472 1.84 11.94 4.22
N LEU A 473 1.92 10.77 4.85
CA LEU A 473 0.88 10.29 5.76
C LEU A 473 0.80 11.16 7.03
N SER A 474 1.95 11.58 7.56
CA SER A 474 2.01 12.50 8.70
C SER A 474 1.41 13.87 8.36
N SER A 475 1.72 14.39 7.17
CA SER A 475 1.13 15.62 6.64
C SER A 475 -0.40 15.53 6.46
N ALA A 476 -0.91 14.32 6.20
CA ALA A 476 -2.35 14.02 6.13
C ALA A 476 -2.97 13.73 7.51
N SER A 477 -2.31 14.11 8.62
CA SER A 477 -2.73 13.93 10.01
C SER A 477 -2.83 12.48 10.50
N ILE A 478 -2.27 11.51 9.79
CA ILE A 478 -2.28 10.10 10.23
C ILE A 478 -1.13 9.88 11.22
N ASP A 479 -1.39 9.15 12.31
CA ASP A 479 -0.34 8.74 13.26
C ASP A 479 0.59 7.72 12.58
N VAL A 480 1.87 8.06 12.41
CA VAL A 480 2.85 7.25 11.68
C VAL A 480 3.99 6.86 12.60
N THR A 481 4.29 5.56 12.64
CA THR A 481 5.53 5.04 13.24
C THR A 481 6.46 4.56 12.13
N TYR A 482 7.62 5.20 11.99
CA TYR A 482 8.64 4.77 11.04
C TYR A 482 9.63 3.81 11.71
N GLY A 483 9.98 2.73 11.02
CA GLY A 483 10.95 1.74 11.48
C GLY A 483 11.74 1.15 10.32
N LEU A 484 12.93 0.65 10.62
CA LEU A 484 13.71 -0.11 9.65
C LEU A 484 13.28 -1.58 9.64
N ILE A 485 13.63 -2.30 8.59
CA ILE A 485 13.35 -3.73 8.44
C ILE A 485 13.87 -4.57 9.61
N THR A 486 14.96 -4.14 10.26
CA THR A 486 15.51 -4.75 11.48
C THR A 486 14.57 -4.68 12.68
N ALA A 487 13.68 -3.68 12.73
CA ALA A 487 12.67 -3.51 13.79
C ALA A 487 11.34 -4.20 13.47
N CYS A 488 11.24 -4.90 12.32
CA CYS A 488 10.00 -5.54 11.86
C CYS A 488 9.39 -6.47 12.92
N CYS A 489 10.20 -7.36 13.52
CA CYS A 489 9.73 -8.29 14.55
C CYS A 489 9.21 -7.61 15.82
N THR A 490 9.75 -6.43 16.17
CA THR A 490 9.34 -5.66 17.35
C THR A 490 8.04 -4.89 17.10
N LEU A 491 7.81 -4.45 15.86
CA LEU A 491 6.65 -3.65 15.47
C LEU A 491 5.47 -4.51 15.00
N MET A 492 5.71 -5.70 14.44
CA MET A 492 4.70 -6.62 13.93
C MET A 492 3.60 -6.99 14.96
N PRO A 493 3.89 -7.23 16.26
CA PRO A 493 2.84 -7.52 17.24
C PRO A 493 1.81 -6.40 17.38
N LYS A 494 2.24 -5.14 17.17
CA LYS A 494 1.42 -3.93 17.32
C LYS A 494 0.47 -3.70 16.14
N CYS A 495 0.70 -4.32 14.97
CA CYS A 495 -0.17 -4.15 13.81
C CYS A 495 -1.39 -5.09 13.88
N THR A 496 -2.50 -4.68 13.26
CA THR A 496 -3.68 -5.53 13.06
C THR A 496 -3.60 -6.26 11.73
N ARG A 497 -3.11 -5.58 10.68
CA ARG A 497 -3.02 -6.08 9.30
C ARG A 497 -1.78 -5.55 8.59
N VAL A 498 -1.33 -6.26 7.55
CA VAL A 498 -0.19 -5.86 6.72
C VAL A 498 -0.65 -5.59 5.30
N PHE A 499 -0.33 -4.41 4.78
CA PHE A 499 -0.64 -3.99 3.41
C PHE A 499 0.65 -4.00 2.59
N MET A 500 0.62 -4.69 1.45
CA MET A 500 1.74 -4.75 0.52
C MET A 500 1.31 -4.30 -0.87
N GLY A 501 2.26 -3.75 -1.62
CA GLY A 501 2.07 -3.44 -3.04
C GLY A 501 3.02 -4.27 -3.88
N ALA A 502 2.49 -4.99 -4.86
CA ALA A 502 3.30 -5.78 -5.79
C ALA A 502 3.78 -4.94 -6.98
N SER A 503 4.99 -5.25 -7.44
CA SER A 503 5.48 -4.80 -8.75
C SER A 503 5.00 -5.73 -9.87
N ALA A 504 4.89 -7.02 -9.59
CA ALA A 504 4.24 -8.01 -10.44
C ALA A 504 3.65 -9.16 -9.60
N VAL A 505 2.64 -9.84 -10.12
CA VAL A 505 2.11 -11.09 -9.54
C VAL A 505 2.25 -12.18 -10.59
N LEU A 506 2.89 -13.28 -10.23
CA LEU A 506 3.18 -14.39 -11.13
C LEU A 506 2.00 -15.35 -11.24
N GLN A 507 2.03 -16.19 -12.27
CA GLN A 507 0.97 -17.17 -12.53
C GLN A 507 0.74 -18.14 -11.35
N ASN A 508 1.79 -18.50 -10.63
CA ASN A 508 1.74 -19.36 -9.44
C ASN A 508 1.25 -18.64 -8.17
N GLY A 509 0.96 -17.34 -8.25
CA GLY A 509 0.55 -16.50 -7.14
C GLY A 509 1.70 -15.89 -6.35
N ASP A 510 2.95 -16.19 -6.70
CA ASP A 510 4.11 -15.54 -6.07
C ASP A 510 4.14 -14.06 -6.44
N MET A 511 4.64 -13.26 -5.50
CA MET A 511 4.59 -11.81 -5.58
C MET A 511 5.98 -11.25 -5.75
N PHE A 512 6.17 -10.49 -6.81
CA PHE A 512 7.43 -9.81 -7.05
C PHE A 512 7.33 -8.37 -6.57
N GLY A 513 8.20 -7.99 -5.64
CA GLY A 513 8.13 -6.71 -4.94
C GLY A 513 9.50 -6.23 -4.49
N ARG A 514 9.55 -5.11 -3.75
CA ARG A 514 10.80 -4.56 -3.24
C ARG A 514 11.51 -5.54 -2.33
N CYS A 515 12.84 -5.59 -2.42
CA CYS A 515 13.66 -6.45 -1.57
C CYS A 515 13.34 -6.25 -0.08
N GLY A 516 13.01 -7.32 0.62
CA GLY A 516 12.56 -7.29 2.01
C GLY A 516 11.04 -7.48 2.17
N MET A 517 10.27 -7.39 1.08
CA MET A 517 8.83 -7.69 1.09
C MET A 517 8.58 -9.12 1.54
N ALA A 518 9.38 -10.08 1.07
CA ALA A 518 9.24 -11.49 1.46
C ALA A 518 9.50 -11.70 2.96
N LEU A 519 10.46 -10.98 3.53
CA LEU A 519 10.78 -11.04 4.96
C LEU A 519 9.63 -10.47 5.81
N VAL A 520 9.06 -9.32 5.40
CA VAL A 520 7.91 -8.72 6.09
C VAL A 520 6.69 -9.64 6.03
N ALA A 521 6.42 -10.25 4.87
CA ALA A 521 5.34 -11.21 4.69
C ALA A 521 5.52 -12.47 5.56
N ALA A 522 6.72 -13.05 5.57
CA ALA A 522 7.04 -14.21 6.39
C ALA A 522 6.90 -13.90 7.89
N CYS A 523 7.39 -12.74 8.33
CA CYS A 523 7.24 -12.27 9.69
C CYS A 523 5.75 -12.09 10.06
N ALA A 524 4.96 -11.46 9.19
CA ALA A 524 3.52 -11.29 9.40
C ALA A 524 2.81 -12.64 9.59
N LYS A 525 3.15 -13.63 8.75
CA LYS A 525 2.60 -14.99 8.84
C LYS A 525 2.96 -15.66 10.17
N LEU A 526 4.21 -15.51 10.63
CA LEU A 526 4.67 -16.03 11.92
C LEU A 526 3.87 -15.44 13.10
N PHE A 527 3.58 -14.14 13.05
CA PHE A 527 2.77 -13.42 14.05
C PHE A 527 1.26 -13.54 13.81
N ARG A 528 0.83 -14.36 12.84
CA ARG A 528 -0.59 -14.57 12.46
C ARG A 528 -1.32 -13.27 12.12
N LYS A 529 -0.62 -12.34 11.47
CA LYS A 529 -1.19 -11.10 10.96
C LYS A 529 -1.60 -11.32 9.50
N PRO A 530 -2.82 -10.93 9.10
CA PRO A 530 -3.27 -11.11 7.73
C PRO A 530 -2.48 -10.19 6.79
N VAL A 531 -2.06 -10.76 5.66
CA VAL A 531 -1.28 -10.11 4.63
C VAL A 531 -2.16 -9.85 3.41
N LEU A 532 -2.44 -8.57 3.15
CA LEU A 532 -3.24 -8.11 2.02
C LEU A 532 -2.32 -7.45 1.00
N CYS A 533 -2.27 -7.97 -0.22
CA CYS A 533 -1.61 -7.26 -1.31
C CYS A 533 -2.61 -6.53 -2.19
N PHE A 534 -2.31 -5.28 -2.50
CA PHE A 534 -2.99 -4.49 -3.50
C PHE A 534 -2.17 -4.47 -4.78
N SER A 535 -2.75 -4.93 -5.88
CA SER A 535 -2.11 -4.90 -7.20
C SER A 535 -3.17 -4.80 -8.28
N GLU A 536 -2.86 -4.03 -9.32
CA GLU A 536 -3.67 -3.94 -10.53
C GLU A 536 -3.52 -5.21 -11.38
N SER A 537 -4.59 -5.65 -12.07
CA SER A 537 -4.56 -6.90 -12.85
C SER A 537 -3.62 -6.86 -14.05
N TYR A 538 -3.30 -5.68 -14.59
CA TYR A 538 -2.34 -5.54 -15.69
C TYR A 538 -0.89 -5.91 -15.27
N LYS A 539 -0.61 -5.96 -13.96
CA LYS A 539 0.69 -6.43 -13.42
C LYS A 539 0.76 -7.94 -13.23
N PHE A 540 -0.29 -8.68 -13.58
CA PHE A 540 -0.28 -10.14 -13.54
C PHE A 540 0.47 -10.68 -14.77
N VAL A 541 1.47 -11.50 -14.51
CA VAL A 541 2.43 -12.01 -15.49
C VAL A 541 2.18 -13.53 -15.65
N PRO A 542 2.08 -14.04 -16.89
CA PRO A 542 1.87 -15.46 -17.15
C PRO A 542 3.13 -16.30 -16.87
N GLU A 543 4.29 -15.67 -16.74
CA GLU A 543 5.55 -16.32 -16.40
C GLU A 543 5.61 -16.71 -14.92
N VAL A 544 6.35 -17.79 -14.65
CA VAL A 544 6.76 -18.19 -13.30
C VAL A 544 8.27 -18.05 -13.20
N TRP A 545 8.74 -17.35 -12.19
CA TRP A 545 10.16 -17.15 -11.93
C TRP A 545 10.55 -17.97 -10.71
N VAL A 546 11.66 -18.69 -10.84
CA VAL A 546 12.19 -19.51 -9.75
C VAL A 546 13.39 -18.78 -9.16
N GLY A 547 13.29 -18.42 -7.89
CA GLY A 547 14.33 -17.69 -7.16
C GLY A 547 14.35 -16.17 -7.42
N ASN A 548 15.27 -15.48 -6.74
CA ASN A 548 15.31 -14.01 -6.69
C ASN A 548 16.24 -13.36 -7.74
N LEU A 549 16.86 -14.16 -8.63
CA LEU A 549 17.89 -13.68 -9.56
C LEU A 549 17.38 -13.43 -10.99
N ALA A 550 16.27 -14.08 -11.38
CA ALA A 550 15.85 -14.13 -12.79
C ALA A 550 15.47 -12.77 -13.39
N GLN A 551 14.86 -11.88 -12.60
CA GLN A 551 14.47 -10.53 -13.03
C GLN A 551 14.85 -9.49 -11.98
N ASN A 552 16.15 -9.24 -11.77
CA ASN A 552 16.60 -8.29 -10.76
C ASN A 552 17.51 -7.21 -11.34
N THR A 553 17.28 -5.97 -10.92
CA THR A 553 18.19 -4.86 -11.22
C THR A 553 19.30 -4.87 -10.17
N LYS A 554 20.55 -5.04 -10.58
CA LYS A 554 21.70 -4.93 -9.68
C LYS A 554 21.79 -3.50 -9.14
N LEU A 555 21.97 -3.36 -7.83
CA LEU A 555 22.17 -2.04 -7.20
C LEU A 555 23.57 -1.46 -7.37
N ALA A 556 24.51 -2.19 -7.98
CA ALA A 556 25.88 -1.71 -8.19
C ALA A 556 25.92 -0.35 -8.93
N ASP A 557 24.89 -0.07 -9.74
CA ASP A 557 24.77 1.16 -10.53
C ASP A 557 24.03 2.30 -9.79
N MET A 558 23.59 2.10 -8.53
CA MET A 558 22.63 2.99 -7.85
C MET A 558 23.15 3.67 -6.59
N ARG A 559 24.43 3.51 -6.20
CA ARG A 559 24.98 4.41 -5.18
C ARG A 559 24.98 5.83 -5.76
N PRO A 560 24.40 6.84 -5.07
CA PRO A 560 24.52 8.21 -5.51
C PRO A 560 26.00 8.53 -5.71
N ALA A 561 26.37 9.20 -6.81
CA ALA A 561 27.74 9.65 -7.04
C ALA A 561 28.30 10.50 -5.88
N ALA A 562 27.42 11.04 -5.01
CA ALA A 562 27.76 11.71 -3.76
C ALA A 562 28.47 10.81 -2.72
N GLU A 563 28.31 9.48 -2.78
CA GLU A 563 29.09 8.53 -1.95
C GLU A 563 30.34 8.02 -2.67
N ALA A 564 30.49 8.28 -3.97
CA ALA A 564 31.64 7.86 -4.78
C ALA A 564 32.72 8.95 -4.92
N TYR A 565 32.34 10.22 -4.83
CA TYR A 565 33.28 11.34 -4.72
C TYR A 565 33.44 11.73 -3.25
N GLY A 566 34.65 11.45 -2.73
CA GLY A 566 34.99 11.50 -1.31
C GLY A 566 34.46 12.71 -0.55
N SER A 567 33.66 12.43 0.47
CA SER A 567 33.81 13.12 1.75
C SER A 567 33.95 12.05 2.82
N ASP A 568 35.08 12.07 3.51
CA ASP A 568 35.35 11.25 4.67
C ASP A 568 34.23 11.43 5.70
N THR A 569 33.33 10.45 5.79
CA THR A 569 32.53 10.21 6.98
C THR A 569 32.25 8.71 7.11
N GLY A 570 32.95 8.06 8.03
CA GLY A 570 32.66 6.69 8.44
C GLY A 570 31.25 6.57 8.99
N THR A 571 30.61 5.41 8.75
CA THR A 571 29.50 4.83 9.54
C THR A 571 28.67 5.84 10.34
N HIS A 572 27.90 6.70 9.68
CA HIS A 572 26.84 7.42 10.36
C HIS A 572 25.58 6.55 10.39
N SER A 573 25.15 6.23 11.61
CA SER A 573 23.80 5.71 11.87
C SER A 573 22.78 6.73 11.31
N PRO A 574 21.71 6.29 10.63
CA PRO A 574 20.80 7.17 9.89
C PRO A 574 19.89 8.06 10.77
N LEU A 575 20.22 8.22 12.06
CA LEU A 575 19.48 9.00 13.06
C LEU A 575 20.31 10.13 13.73
N GLY A 576 21.46 10.53 13.18
CA GLY A 576 22.25 11.63 13.74
C GLY A 576 21.77 13.01 13.28
N TYR A 577 21.24 13.83 14.20
CA TYR A 577 21.17 15.29 14.01
C TYR A 577 22.60 15.88 14.05
N PRO A 578 22.89 16.96 13.30
CA PRO A 578 24.23 17.51 13.21
C PRO A 578 24.60 18.26 14.50
N THR A 579 25.56 17.73 15.27
CA THR A 579 26.20 18.47 16.36
C THR A 579 27.37 19.32 15.83
N PRO A 580 27.64 20.51 16.41
CA PRO A 580 28.67 21.41 15.89
C PRO A 580 30.09 20.85 16.12
N ARG A 581 30.95 21.06 15.13
CA ARG A 581 32.36 20.62 15.12
C ARG A 581 33.24 21.51 16.00
N THR A 582 33.30 21.23 17.29
CA THR A 582 34.47 21.54 18.12
C THR A 582 34.41 20.63 19.34
N LEU A 583 35.29 19.63 19.40
CA LEU A 583 35.84 18.94 20.57
C LEU A 583 36.28 17.53 20.14
N SER A 584 37.60 17.29 20.11
CA SER A 584 38.19 15.97 19.92
C SER A 584 37.83 15.04 21.09
N PRO A 585 37.47 13.76 20.86
CA PRO A 585 37.11 12.85 21.95
C PRO A 585 38.34 12.39 22.75
N PRO A 586 38.19 12.10 24.06
CA PRO A 586 39.29 11.71 24.93
C PRO A 586 39.73 10.26 24.65
N GLN A 587 41.04 10.00 24.66
CA GLN A 587 41.58 8.64 24.59
C GLN A 587 41.36 7.90 25.91
N LEU A 588 40.51 6.88 25.91
CA LEU A 588 40.42 5.91 27.01
C LEU A 588 41.60 4.92 26.90
N ARG A 589 42.58 5.01 27.80
CA ARG A 589 43.52 3.91 28.08
C ARG A 589 42.79 2.86 28.91
N VAL A 590 42.79 1.61 28.46
CA VAL A 590 42.45 0.45 29.32
C VAL A 590 43.63 -0.50 29.35
N SER A 591 44.11 -0.78 30.56
CA SER A 591 45.16 -1.74 30.87
C SER A 591 44.59 -3.17 30.99
N GLY A 592 45.30 -4.13 30.37
CA GLY A 592 45.51 -5.53 30.79
C GLY A 592 44.38 -6.38 31.39
N GLY A 593 44.12 -7.55 30.77
CA GLY A 593 43.87 -8.79 31.52
C GLY A 593 42.67 -9.66 31.09
N TRP A 594 43.00 -10.83 30.51
CA TRP A 594 42.26 -12.11 30.48
C TRP A 594 41.04 -12.29 29.52
N GLY A 595 41.35 -12.84 28.33
CA GLY A 595 40.66 -14.02 27.76
C GLY A 595 39.22 -13.93 27.25
N LEU A 596 39.00 -13.34 26.06
CA LEU A 596 37.89 -13.68 25.14
C LEU A 596 38.39 -13.63 23.68
N PRO A 597 37.90 -14.50 22.77
CA PRO A 597 38.30 -14.46 21.36
C PRO A 597 37.77 -13.16 20.71
N ALA A 598 38.70 -12.36 20.19
CA ALA A 598 38.44 -11.02 19.66
C ALA A 598 37.52 -11.06 18.43
N ARG A 599 36.47 -10.22 18.50
CA ARG A 599 35.46 -9.96 17.49
C ARG A 599 35.82 -8.63 16.80
N GLY A 600 36.01 -8.66 15.49
CA GLY A 600 35.59 -7.58 14.58
C GLY A 600 36.47 -6.33 14.39
N ALA A 601 37.57 -6.13 15.12
CA ALA A 601 38.38 -4.91 14.97
C ALA A 601 39.57 -5.03 13.99
N ASP A 602 40.06 -6.24 13.72
CA ASP A 602 41.30 -6.42 12.93
C ASP A 602 41.10 -6.47 11.41
N PHE A 603 39.86 -6.44 10.92
CA PHE A 603 39.60 -6.41 9.47
C PHE A 603 39.84 -5.02 8.84
N LEU A 604 39.74 -3.94 9.63
CA LEU A 604 39.81 -2.57 9.10
C LEU A 604 41.20 -1.92 9.20
N ALA A 605 42.13 -2.48 9.97
CA ALA A 605 43.43 -1.85 10.23
C ALA A 605 44.55 -2.27 9.26
N ARG A 606 44.32 -3.23 8.33
CA ARG A 606 45.37 -3.78 7.45
C ARG A 606 45.32 -3.28 6.00
N ASN A 607 44.98 -2.00 5.77
CA ASN A 607 44.98 -1.48 4.40
C ASN A 607 45.68 -0.13 4.17
N ASN A 608 46.48 0.33 5.14
CA ASN A 608 47.41 1.44 4.91
C ASN A 608 48.81 0.88 4.61
N GLY A 609 49.01 0.43 3.38
CA GLY A 609 50.35 0.07 2.90
C GLY A 609 50.33 -0.87 1.70
N ALA A 610 50.62 -0.32 0.52
CA ALA A 610 51.18 -0.95 -0.67
C ALA A 610 50.67 -2.37 -1.06
N GLY A 611 49.84 -2.41 -2.10
CA GLY A 611 49.50 -3.64 -2.82
C GLY A 611 48.05 -3.66 -3.26
N THR A 612 47.79 -3.20 -4.49
CA THR A 612 46.51 -3.34 -5.19
C THR A 612 46.18 -4.82 -5.36
N THR A 613 45.45 -5.39 -4.40
CA THR A 613 44.60 -6.55 -4.63
C THR A 613 43.17 -6.03 -4.72
N PRO A 614 42.45 -6.23 -5.84
CA PRO A 614 41.07 -5.82 -5.92
C PRO A 614 40.29 -6.86 -5.13
N PHE A 615 40.10 -6.64 -3.83
CA PHE A 615 38.92 -7.21 -3.18
C PHE A 615 37.72 -6.60 -3.89
N SER A 616 37.18 -7.33 -4.86
CA SER A 616 35.88 -7.06 -5.45
C SER A 616 34.88 -7.14 -4.30
N SER A 617 34.59 -6.01 -3.66
CA SER A 617 33.46 -5.89 -2.77
C SER A 617 32.22 -5.91 -3.64
N SER A 618 31.85 -7.11 -4.11
CA SER A 618 30.61 -7.39 -4.81
C SER A 618 29.45 -7.33 -3.82
N ALA A 619 29.28 -6.19 -3.16
CA ALA A 619 28.07 -5.86 -2.42
C ALA A 619 26.96 -5.56 -3.44
N SER A 620 26.62 -6.55 -4.27
CA SER A 620 25.52 -6.46 -5.21
C SER A 620 24.23 -6.59 -4.43
N GLY A 621 23.68 -5.44 -4.00
CA GLY A 621 22.30 -5.39 -3.54
C GLY A 621 21.35 -5.75 -4.69
N TYR A 622 20.23 -6.37 -4.33
CA TYR A 622 19.11 -6.63 -5.23
C TYR A 622 17.97 -5.69 -4.91
N LEU A 623 17.24 -5.23 -5.94
CA LEU A 623 16.20 -4.23 -5.75
C LEU A 623 14.82 -4.83 -5.47
N TYR A 624 14.63 -6.05 -5.95
CA TYR A 624 13.39 -6.79 -5.84
C TYR A 624 13.63 -8.18 -5.26
N ASP A 625 12.60 -8.77 -4.67
CA ASP A 625 12.57 -10.17 -4.25
C ASP A 625 11.25 -10.83 -4.64
N LEU A 626 11.25 -12.16 -4.61
CA LEU A 626 10.06 -12.97 -4.79
C LEU A 626 9.53 -13.37 -3.41
N THR A 627 8.27 -13.03 -3.15
CA THR A 627 7.53 -13.43 -1.96
C THR A 627 6.65 -14.63 -2.31
N PRO A 628 6.86 -15.79 -1.66
CA PRO A 628 6.02 -16.96 -1.87
C PRO A 628 4.54 -16.68 -1.61
N ALA A 629 3.67 -17.22 -2.47
CA ALA A 629 2.22 -17.14 -2.36
C ALA A 629 1.68 -17.61 -0.99
N SER A 630 2.40 -18.52 -0.32
CA SER A 630 2.02 -19.08 0.98
C SER A 630 2.01 -18.07 2.13
N TYR A 631 2.73 -16.95 1.99
CA TYR A 631 2.76 -15.88 2.99
C TYR A 631 1.68 -14.82 2.78
N VAL A 632 0.98 -14.86 1.65
CA VAL A 632 0.00 -13.85 1.27
C VAL A 632 -1.39 -14.45 1.36
N ASP A 633 -2.26 -13.83 2.13
CA ASP A 633 -3.61 -14.37 2.35
C ASP A 633 -4.57 -13.96 1.23
N MET A 634 -4.40 -12.76 0.65
CA MET A 634 -5.33 -12.24 -0.35
C MET A 634 -4.69 -11.17 -1.25
N ILE A 635 -5.05 -11.21 -2.54
CA ILE A 635 -4.68 -10.22 -3.54
C ILE A 635 -5.94 -9.43 -3.94
N ILE A 636 -5.89 -8.12 -3.79
CA ILE A 636 -7.01 -7.21 -4.07
C ILE A 636 -6.68 -6.46 -5.37
N CYS A 637 -7.55 -6.63 -6.36
CA CYS A 637 -7.48 -5.97 -7.67
C CYS A 637 -8.85 -5.42 -8.06
N GLU A 638 -8.95 -4.79 -9.23
CA GLU A 638 -10.20 -4.21 -9.76
C GLU A 638 -11.31 -5.26 -9.95
N MET A 639 -10.93 -6.51 -10.24
CA MET A 639 -11.85 -7.65 -10.37
C MET A 639 -12.45 -8.08 -9.02
N GLY A 640 -11.86 -7.62 -7.91
CA GLY A 640 -12.24 -7.96 -6.55
C GLY A 640 -11.11 -8.66 -5.80
N CYS A 641 -11.50 -9.47 -4.84
CA CYS A 641 -10.59 -10.15 -3.93
C CYS A 641 -10.28 -11.54 -4.46
N LEU A 642 -9.03 -11.77 -4.81
CA LEU A 642 -8.54 -13.01 -5.40
C LEU A 642 -7.68 -13.76 -4.38
N HIS A 643 -7.85 -15.08 -4.35
CA HIS A 643 -6.88 -15.97 -3.74
C HIS A 643 -5.66 -16.09 -4.66
N THR A 644 -4.48 -16.39 -4.10
CA THR A 644 -3.22 -16.52 -4.86
C THR A 644 -3.30 -17.58 -5.97
N SER A 645 -4.07 -18.65 -5.77
CA SER A 645 -4.31 -19.67 -6.80
C SER A 645 -5.23 -19.23 -7.95
N ALA A 646 -6.01 -18.16 -7.78
CA ALA A 646 -6.97 -17.69 -8.77
C ALA A 646 -6.34 -16.77 -9.83
N ILE A 647 -5.04 -16.46 -9.72
CA ILE A 647 -4.34 -15.53 -10.62
C ILE A 647 -4.33 -16.04 -12.06
N VAL A 648 -4.20 -17.36 -12.28
CA VAL A 648 -4.29 -17.97 -13.61
C VAL A 648 -5.62 -17.65 -14.29
N ALA A 649 -6.72 -17.76 -13.55
CA ALA A 649 -8.05 -17.47 -14.07
C ALA A 649 -8.22 -15.98 -14.35
N ALA A 650 -7.67 -15.11 -13.50
CA ALA A 650 -7.69 -13.67 -13.71
C ALA A 650 -6.89 -13.23 -14.95
N ILE A 651 -5.74 -13.86 -15.23
CA ILE A 651 -4.96 -13.63 -16.45
C ILE A 651 -5.79 -14.00 -17.69
N LYS A 652 -6.39 -15.20 -17.70
CA LYS A 652 -7.24 -15.66 -18.81
C LYS A 652 -8.48 -14.79 -19.03
N ASP A 653 -9.14 -14.37 -17.95
CA ASP A 653 -10.31 -13.48 -18.02
C ASP A 653 -9.94 -12.11 -18.62
N ARG A 654 -8.78 -11.56 -18.24
CA ARG A 654 -8.27 -10.31 -18.81
C ARG A 654 -7.98 -10.45 -20.30
N GLU A 655 -7.30 -11.53 -20.71
CA GLU A 655 -7.03 -11.80 -22.14
C GLU A 655 -8.33 -11.92 -22.95
N GLY A 656 -9.38 -12.51 -22.38
CA GLY A 656 -10.72 -12.51 -22.97
C GLY A 656 -11.33 -11.11 -23.10
N ARG A 657 -11.17 -10.25 -22.10
CA ARG A 657 -11.66 -8.85 -22.13
C ARG A 657 -10.93 -7.99 -23.16
N ASP A 658 -9.63 -8.19 -23.36
CA ASP A 658 -8.86 -7.46 -24.38
C ASP A 658 -9.45 -7.64 -25.79
N THR A 659 -9.90 -8.86 -26.13
CA THR A 659 -10.56 -9.12 -27.42
C THR A 659 -11.93 -8.44 -27.56
N SER A 660 -12.66 -8.31 -26.45
CA SER A 660 -13.99 -7.69 -26.43
C SER A 660 -13.91 -6.16 -26.43
N GLN A 661 -12.86 -5.58 -25.84
CA GLN A 661 -12.64 -4.13 -25.78
C GLN A 661 -12.22 -3.53 -27.11
N LEU A 662 -11.58 -4.31 -27.98
CA LEU A 662 -11.36 -3.95 -29.39
C LEU A 662 -12.67 -3.59 -30.10
N VAL A 663 -13.72 -4.41 -29.91
CA VAL A 663 -15.05 -4.14 -30.47
C VAL A 663 -15.65 -2.85 -29.91
N ASN A 664 -15.38 -2.53 -28.65
CA ASN A 664 -15.85 -1.28 -28.04
C ASN A 664 -15.05 -0.06 -28.50
N LEU A 665 -13.75 -0.20 -28.81
CA LEU A 665 -12.92 0.84 -29.40
C LEU A 665 -13.42 1.22 -30.81
N ILE A 666 -13.93 0.24 -31.55
CA ILE A 666 -14.53 0.50 -32.87
C ILE A 666 -15.90 1.19 -32.69
N ARG A 667 -16.66 0.86 -31.63
CA ARG A 667 -18.06 1.35 -31.41
C ARG A 667 -18.20 2.76 -30.83
N GLY A 668 -17.13 3.34 -30.30
CA GLY A 668 -17.13 4.68 -29.69
C GLY A 668 -16.37 5.67 -30.55
#